data_AF-A0A667HC80-F1
#
_entry.id   AF-A0A667HC80-F1
#
_cell.length_a   1.000
_cell.length_b   1.000
_cell.length_c   1.000
_cell.angle_alpha   90.00
_cell.angle_beta   90.00
_cell.angle_gamma   90.00
#
_symmetry.space_group_name_H-M   'P 1'
#
loop_
_entity.id
_entity.type
_entity.pdbx_description
1 polymer ?
#
loop_
_entity_poly.entity_id
_entity_poly.type
_entity_poly.pdbx_seq_one_letter_code
_entity_poly.pdbx_strand_id
1 'polypeptide(L)'
;MLRLRAVCPFSWRAFQFRSCSCKPLITEMIKCTDEGQIFDLIQKSKAILSEKQVECAFNILWQFQKQKTSFLKNVECVRDHPQFITLHNLATSQTEFMNDDTLVNVLYLTQQCATETHDLLVEALVTEAWRRLERFDINMLSKFSFCLANQHLYFSPLMGKIADIVHRKLETIEDLRSLSILMVNISSLISQHFQDQLVNKTEHLFDTIDSSQVNVARRIVKFLRNIKYSYYPLLERCNTVFLSNMNHLDLDSISKILSLYHSLQFHSFEFVKMAKKRLTEMISLFNHPHSFVKLFVALGPMAGPEEKEQLKSTILLMSEELTSQQALAVMGAMEEMESRNSHLNKKIASILHKHLDNYKPIELLKITRALIFLHFQNKELFVKLRELLHSYLKISVIPSEISILVYALSILPSPYLNEVEVSRIEAVLPQCDLTDLNSFATSVLRWIHYDRTYLDNTTGKQLKLLQKLDHYGLQRLQKCTNLNLLWEELKSLKGDWFAESLLEETVATLHRLMDEINYKNVAEIASFLSRTNYLSTLLLDRIASVVLQQTEKIHPFAILPIILPFSILNYDPPQSDEFFGICVQHLNSYLSVLDPLMLVFLGFSLATLEYFPEDLLQAIFNIKFLAKMDSQLELLCSSLSMRVQLRLMELNRAVCLECPEYQIPWFHDRFCQQQYNKDTGSMNGAQQQIYKMLAEVLGGTNYVKASVLTPYYHKIDFECILDKRKKPLPYGSNSITLGKLPEMHWESNTQITGSTLPPGAERIALEFLDSRAFCRNIPHLKGKSAMKKRHLEILGYRVIQIPHFEWNSMALSTKEARMDYLRECIFGEGKS
;
A
#
# COMPACT_ATOMS: atom_id res chain seq x y z
N MET A 1 92.27 17.49 -48.69
CA MET A 1 91.23 17.38 -49.73
C MET A 1 90.18 18.46 -49.44
N LEU A 2 90.27 19.60 -50.14
CA LEU A 2 89.30 20.17 -51.12
C LEU A 2 87.95 20.59 -50.46
N ARG A 3 87.38 21.82 -50.51
CA ARG A 3 87.58 23.13 -51.16
C ARG A 3 86.71 24.15 -50.35
N LEU A 4 87.23 25.33 -49.95
CA LEU A 4 87.02 26.69 -50.51
C LEU A 4 85.61 27.33 -50.50
N ARG A 5 85.52 28.44 -49.73
CA ARG A 5 84.92 29.78 -49.99
C ARG A 5 83.38 30.04 -49.98
N ALA A 6 83.01 30.93 -49.04
CA ALA A 6 82.18 32.16 -49.12
C ALA A 6 80.73 32.04 -49.66
N VAL A 7 79.70 32.65 -49.05
CA VAL A 7 79.29 34.07 -49.19
C VAL A 7 78.00 34.29 -48.33
N CYS A 8 77.87 35.42 -47.61
CA CYS A 8 76.58 35.99 -47.12
C CYS A 8 75.86 36.73 -48.27
N PRO A 9 74.52 36.98 -48.35
CA PRO A 9 73.66 37.49 -47.25
C PRO A 9 72.12 37.13 -47.34
N PHE A 10 71.28 37.81 -46.52
CA PHE A 10 69.80 37.92 -46.53
C PHE A 10 69.00 36.77 -45.86
N SER A 11 67.96 36.99 -45.03
CA SER A 11 67.26 38.18 -44.54
C SER A 11 66.51 37.81 -43.25
N TRP A 12 66.42 38.76 -42.32
CA TRP A 12 65.47 38.70 -41.23
C TRP A 12 64.04 38.73 -41.77
N ARG A 13 63.28 37.66 -41.54
CA ARG A 13 61.84 37.77 -41.27
C ARG A 13 61.54 37.00 -39.99
N ALA A 14 61.46 37.77 -38.92
CA ALA A 14 60.78 37.39 -37.71
C ALA A 14 59.36 36.93 -38.06
N PHE A 15 59.10 35.62 -38.03
CA PHE A 15 57.75 35.16 -37.76
C PHE A 15 57.62 35.10 -36.24
N GLN A 16 56.97 36.14 -35.71
CA GLN A 16 56.46 36.17 -34.36
C GLN A 16 55.76 34.85 -34.06
N PHE A 17 56.20 34.17 -33.00
CA PHE A 17 55.34 33.27 -32.26
C PHE A 17 54.09 34.07 -31.86
N ARG A 18 53.01 33.97 -32.65
CA ARG A 18 51.69 34.35 -32.18
C ARG A 18 51.33 33.31 -31.13
N SER A 19 51.51 33.67 -29.86
CA SER A 19 50.76 33.07 -28.77
C SER A 19 49.29 33.14 -29.16
N CYS A 20 48.73 32.01 -29.62
CA CYS A 20 47.35 31.94 -30.06
C CYS A 20 46.48 32.26 -28.84
N SER A 21 45.94 33.46 -28.84
CA SER A 21 45.25 34.07 -27.73
C SER A 21 43.96 33.32 -27.45
N CYS A 22 43.96 32.46 -26.42
CA CYS A 22 42.76 31.75 -25.98
C CYS A 22 41.68 32.69 -25.39
N LYS A 23 42.10 33.82 -24.81
CA LYS A 23 41.23 34.80 -24.11
C LYS A 23 40.17 35.52 -24.98
N PRO A 24 40.48 36.04 -26.19
CA PRO A 24 39.49 36.77 -26.99
C PRO A 24 38.31 35.90 -27.43
N LEU A 25 38.55 34.65 -27.86
CA LEU A 25 37.47 33.76 -28.31
C LEU A 25 36.54 33.33 -27.17
N ILE A 26 37.08 33.09 -25.97
CA ILE A 26 36.28 32.83 -24.76
C ILE A 26 35.42 34.05 -24.42
N THR A 27 35.96 35.25 -24.57
CA THR A 27 35.22 36.50 -24.32
C THR A 27 34.11 36.74 -25.34
N GLU A 28 34.30 36.30 -26.59
CA GLU A 28 33.27 36.32 -27.63
C GLU A 28 32.19 35.27 -27.39
N MET A 29 32.56 34.06 -26.98
CA MET A 29 31.61 33.00 -26.62
C MET A 29 30.69 33.42 -25.47
N ILE A 30 31.25 34.03 -24.40
CA ILE A 30 30.46 34.51 -23.24
C ILE A 30 29.45 35.60 -23.64
N LYS A 31 29.70 36.34 -24.73
CA LYS A 31 28.80 37.38 -25.25
C LYS A 31 27.69 36.84 -26.15
N CYS A 32 27.72 35.56 -26.52
CA CYS A 32 26.66 34.97 -27.32
C CYS A 32 25.32 35.06 -26.58
N THR A 33 24.23 35.22 -27.35
CA THR A 33 22.86 35.27 -26.82
C THR A 33 22.04 34.04 -27.17
N ASP A 34 22.50 33.24 -28.12
CA ASP A 34 21.81 32.05 -28.59
C ASP A 34 22.78 30.92 -28.99
N GLU A 35 22.24 29.70 -29.11
CA GLU A 35 22.96 28.48 -29.44
C GLU A 35 23.58 28.53 -30.86
N GLY A 36 22.93 29.21 -31.81
CA GLY A 36 23.39 29.35 -33.20
C GLY A 36 24.66 30.19 -33.31
N GLN A 37 24.76 31.29 -32.57
CA GLN A 37 25.96 32.13 -32.51
C GLN A 37 27.18 31.36 -31.99
N ILE A 38 26.98 30.44 -31.03
CA ILE A 38 28.03 29.55 -30.56
C ILE A 38 28.44 28.57 -31.65
N PHE A 39 27.49 27.96 -32.34
CA PHE A 39 27.79 27.03 -33.43
C PHE A 39 28.48 27.71 -34.62
N ASP A 40 28.13 28.95 -34.94
CA ASP A 40 28.79 29.78 -35.96
C ASP A 40 30.25 30.10 -35.57
N LEU A 41 30.50 30.38 -34.28
CA LEU A 41 31.86 30.56 -33.76
C LEU A 41 32.66 29.25 -33.83
N ILE A 42 32.07 28.13 -33.42
CA ILE A 42 32.70 26.79 -33.51
C ILE A 42 33.03 26.44 -34.97
N GLN A 43 32.14 26.76 -35.91
CA GLN A 43 32.36 26.54 -37.34
C GLN A 43 33.53 27.38 -37.87
N LYS A 44 33.66 28.64 -37.43
CA LYS A 44 34.76 29.54 -37.82
C LYS A 44 36.10 29.13 -37.20
N SER A 45 36.10 28.37 -36.11
CA SER A 45 37.30 28.00 -35.34
C SER A 45 37.64 26.50 -35.36
N LYS A 46 37.11 25.71 -36.31
CA LYS A 46 37.19 24.23 -36.39
C LYS A 46 38.58 23.59 -36.17
N ALA A 47 39.69 24.30 -36.39
CA ALA A 47 41.05 23.76 -36.31
C ALA A 47 41.86 24.21 -35.07
N ILE A 48 41.32 25.08 -34.19
CA ILE A 48 42.09 25.77 -33.14
C ILE A 48 41.27 25.93 -31.84
N LEU A 49 40.40 24.97 -31.52
CA LEU A 49 39.71 25.00 -30.22
C LEU A 49 40.60 24.35 -29.15
N SER A 50 41.09 25.17 -28.24
CA SER A 50 41.77 24.71 -27.01
C SER A 50 40.77 24.07 -26.04
N GLU A 51 41.27 23.24 -25.13
CA GLU A 51 40.52 22.62 -24.03
C GLU A 51 39.59 23.60 -23.32
N LYS A 52 40.10 24.79 -22.94
CA LYS A 52 39.33 25.82 -22.25
C LYS A 52 38.22 26.44 -23.10
N GLN A 53 38.34 26.41 -24.42
CA GLN A 53 37.32 26.91 -25.35
C GLN A 53 36.23 25.87 -25.60
N VAL A 54 36.59 24.58 -25.65
CA VAL A 54 35.61 23.48 -25.69
C VAL A 54 34.81 23.45 -24.39
N GLU A 55 35.48 23.54 -23.24
CA GLU A 55 34.86 23.72 -21.93
C GLU A 55 33.87 24.90 -21.90
N CYS A 56 34.30 26.07 -22.37
CA CYS A 56 33.48 27.28 -22.40
C CYS A 56 32.24 27.11 -23.31
N ALA A 57 32.40 26.50 -24.48
CA ALA A 57 31.30 26.25 -25.41
C ALA A 57 30.21 25.37 -24.78
N PHE A 58 30.58 24.24 -24.16
CA PHE A 58 29.62 23.38 -23.47
C PHE A 58 28.95 24.09 -22.29
N ASN A 59 29.72 24.81 -21.47
CA ASN A 59 29.15 25.53 -20.33
C ASN A 59 28.12 26.58 -20.74
N ILE A 60 28.32 27.30 -21.86
CA ILE A 60 27.36 28.31 -22.32
C ILE A 60 26.15 27.65 -23.01
N LEU A 61 26.36 26.60 -23.81
CA LEU A 61 25.26 25.78 -24.34
C LEU A 61 24.37 25.27 -23.19
N TRP A 62 24.98 24.88 -22.07
CA TRP A 62 24.22 24.52 -20.87
C TRP A 62 23.46 25.67 -20.25
N GLN A 63 24.07 26.84 -20.14
CA GLN A 63 23.39 28.01 -19.58
C GLN A 63 22.16 28.37 -20.41
N PHE A 64 22.23 28.32 -21.73
CA PHE A 64 21.06 28.54 -22.59
C PHE A 64 19.98 27.47 -22.39
N GLN A 65 20.37 26.19 -22.28
CA GLN A 65 19.44 25.11 -21.99
C GLN A 65 18.83 25.19 -20.58
N LYS A 66 19.53 25.79 -19.62
CA LYS A 66 19.08 26.00 -18.24
C LYS A 66 18.11 27.17 -18.10
N GLN A 67 18.26 28.20 -18.94
CA GLN A 67 17.39 29.40 -18.94
C GLN A 67 16.04 29.17 -19.63
N LYS A 68 15.91 28.15 -20.49
CA LYS A 68 14.65 27.80 -21.16
C LYS A 68 13.76 26.92 -20.26
N THR A 69 12.45 27.20 -20.22
CA THR A 69 11.45 26.34 -19.53
C THR A 69 11.31 24.98 -20.23
N SER A 70 10.82 23.95 -19.53
CA SER A 70 10.79 22.55 -20.00
C SER A 70 10.11 22.33 -21.36
N PHE A 71 9.17 23.21 -21.75
CA PHE A 71 8.47 23.17 -23.04
C PHE A 71 9.22 23.86 -24.20
N LEU A 72 10.27 24.63 -23.90
CA LEU A 72 11.05 25.43 -24.87
C LEU A 72 12.48 24.90 -25.08
N LYS A 73 12.83 23.75 -24.48
CA LYS A 73 14.16 23.17 -24.70
C LYS A 73 14.26 22.63 -26.13
N ASN A 74 14.98 23.35 -26.98
CA ASN A 74 15.32 22.94 -28.35
C ASN A 74 16.43 21.87 -28.37
N VAL A 75 16.26 20.81 -27.58
CA VAL A 75 17.26 19.74 -27.45
C VAL A 75 17.54 19.08 -28.80
N GLU A 76 16.49 18.89 -29.62
CA GLU A 76 16.59 18.29 -30.94
C GLU A 76 17.35 19.19 -31.93
N CYS A 77 17.11 20.51 -31.93
CA CYS A 77 17.84 21.43 -32.80
C CYS A 77 19.32 21.57 -32.45
N VAL A 78 19.68 21.45 -31.17
CA VAL A 78 21.08 21.47 -30.71
C VAL A 78 21.77 20.15 -31.06
N ARG A 79 21.10 19.01 -30.84
CA ARG A 79 21.60 17.67 -31.15
C ARG A 79 21.88 17.48 -32.64
N ASP A 80 20.93 17.86 -33.49
CA ASP A 80 21.00 17.59 -34.93
C ASP A 80 21.91 18.60 -35.68
N HIS A 81 22.53 19.53 -34.93
CA HIS A 81 23.43 20.54 -35.48
C HIS A 81 24.82 19.93 -35.81
N PRO A 82 25.34 20.05 -37.04
CA PRO A 82 26.63 19.42 -37.45
C PRO A 82 27.84 19.83 -36.60
N GLN A 83 27.78 21.02 -36.03
CA GLN A 83 28.80 21.65 -35.21
C GLN A 83 28.76 21.11 -33.77
N PHE A 84 27.62 20.58 -33.31
CA PHE A 84 27.52 19.85 -32.06
C PHE A 84 28.24 18.50 -32.15
N ILE A 85 28.11 17.78 -33.26
CA ILE A 85 28.89 16.55 -33.55
C ILE A 85 30.40 16.86 -33.62
N THR A 86 30.76 17.98 -34.24
CA THR A 86 32.16 18.43 -34.29
C THR A 86 32.70 18.73 -32.88
N LEU A 87 31.89 19.37 -32.04
CA LEU A 87 32.21 19.66 -30.64
C LEU A 87 32.33 18.36 -29.81
N HIS A 88 31.45 17.37 -30.05
CA HIS A 88 31.51 16.03 -29.46
C HIS A 88 32.86 15.33 -29.76
N ASN A 89 33.26 15.29 -31.03
CA ASN A 89 34.51 14.65 -31.43
C ASN A 89 35.74 15.36 -30.83
N LEU A 90 35.72 16.69 -30.76
CA LEU A 90 36.77 17.48 -30.09
C LEU A 90 36.81 17.21 -28.59
N ALA A 91 35.64 17.14 -27.94
CA ALA A 91 35.52 16.79 -26.53
C ALA A 91 36.14 15.43 -26.22
N THR A 92 35.87 14.41 -27.05
CA THR A 92 36.43 13.06 -26.88
C THR A 92 37.96 13.10 -26.84
N SER A 93 38.57 13.87 -27.75
CA SER A 93 40.03 14.02 -27.83
C SER A 93 40.66 14.81 -26.68
N GLN A 94 39.87 15.61 -25.94
CA GLN A 94 40.32 16.51 -24.89
C GLN A 94 39.86 16.10 -23.48
N THR A 95 39.20 14.94 -23.35
CA THR A 95 38.60 14.44 -22.10
C THR A 95 39.59 14.41 -20.92
N GLU A 96 40.83 13.97 -21.14
CA GLU A 96 41.85 13.88 -20.09
C GLU A 96 42.31 15.24 -19.57
N PHE A 97 42.12 16.31 -20.33
CA PHE A 97 42.61 17.63 -19.96
C PHE A 97 41.56 18.45 -19.20
N MET A 98 40.27 18.19 -19.44
CA MET A 98 39.16 18.90 -18.78
C MET A 98 39.28 18.90 -17.25
N ASN A 99 38.87 20.00 -16.62
CA ASN A 99 38.71 20.03 -15.16
C ASN A 99 37.49 19.24 -14.70
N ASP A 100 37.42 18.94 -13.39
CA ASP A 100 36.43 18.02 -12.83
C ASP A 100 34.97 18.52 -12.96
N ASP A 101 34.69 19.81 -12.77
CA ASP A 101 33.33 20.36 -12.95
C ASP A 101 32.88 20.31 -14.42
N THR A 102 33.80 20.63 -15.34
CA THR A 102 33.54 20.59 -16.77
C THR A 102 33.28 19.18 -17.25
N LEU A 103 34.11 18.22 -16.81
CA LEU A 103 33.95 16.81 -17.16
C LEU A 103 32.53 16.32 -16.85
N VAL A 104 32.03 16.63 -15.65
CA VAL A 104 30.69 16.22 -15.20
C VAL A 104 29.59 17.02 -15.90
N ASN A 105 29.78 18.32 -16.13
CA ASN A 105 28.81 19.16 -16.85
C ASN A 105 28.67 18.76 -18.32
N VAL A 106 29.78 18.47 -19.01
CA VAL A 106 29.78 17.98 -20.40
C VAL A 106 29.06 16.64 -20.46
N LEU A 107 29.38 15.70 -19.56
CA LEU A 107 28.66 14.41 -19.49
C LEU A 107 27.15 14.61 -19.29
N TYR A 108 26.77 15.49 -18.36
CA TYR A 108 25.36 15.78 -18.08
C TYR A 108 24.63 16.35 -19.30
N LEU A 109 25.27 17.30 -20.00
CA LEU A 109 24.76 17.92 -21.21
C LEU A 109 24.59 16.93 -22.35
N THR A 110 25.66 16.17 -22.62
CA THR A 110 25.68 15.17 -23.67
C THR A 110 24.53 14.19 -23.49
N GLN A 111 24.24 13.75 -22.27
CA GLN A 111 23.12 12.86 -22.00
C GLN A 111 21.73 13.51 -22.07
N GLN A 112 21.61 14.81 -21.78
CA GLN A 112 20.35 15.52 -22.02
C GLN A 112 20.06 15.63 -23.52
N CYS A 113 21.10 15.69 -24.34
CA CYS A 113 21.02 15.88 -25.79
C CYS A 113 21.06 14.56 -26.59
N ALA A 114 21.59 13.47 -26.06
CA ALA A 114 21.80 12.22 -26.79
C ALA A 114 20.62 11.24 -26.68
N THR A 115 20.31 10.55 -27.80
CA THR A 115 19.35 9.44 -27.89
C THR A 115 20.00 8.08 -28.17
N GLU A 116 21.29 8.04 -28.51
CA GLU A 116 21.99 6.80 -28.85
C GLU A 116 22.42 6.03 -27.60
N THR A 117 22.19 4.72 -27.61
CA THR A 117 22.46 3.82 -26.48
C THR A 117 23.96 3.61 -26.20
N HIS A 118 24.86 4.02 -27.11
CA HIS A 118 26.31 3.82 -27.00
C HIS A 118 27.10 4.99 -27.62
N ASP A 119 27.20 6.11 -26.89
CA ASP A 119 28.04 7.24 -27.29
C ASP A 119 29.48 7.07 -26.74
N LEU A 120 30.46 7.04 -27.64
CA LEU A 120 31.89 6.92 -27.32
C LEU A 120 32.40 8.06 -26.43
N LEU A 121 31.83 9.26 -26.55
CA LEU A 121 32.16 10.39 -25.68
C LEU A 121 31.66 10.11 -24.25
N VAL A 122 30.45 9.58 -24.10
CA VAL A 122 29.89 9.23 -22.79
C VAL A 122 30.75 8.18 -22.10
N GLU A 123 31.20 7.16 -22.82
CA GLU A 123 32.09 6.12 -22.27
C GLU A 123 33.45 6.70 -21.85
N ALA A 124 34.06 7.56 -22.67
CA ALA A 124 35.31 8.23 -22.34
C ALA A 124 35.18 9.13 -21.11
N LEU A 125 34.12 9.94 -21.03
CA LEU A 125 33.84 10.84 -19.90
C LEU A 125 33.56 10.06 -18.62
N VAL A 126 32.79 8.97 -18.67
CA VAL A 126 32.52 8.12 -17.50
C VAL A 126 33.79 7.43 -17.01
N THR A 127 34.63 6.94 -17.91
CA THR A 127 35.91 6.29 -17.58
C THR A 127 36.86 7.27 -16.89
N GLU A 128 36.99 8.48 -17.43
CA GLU A 128 37.86 9.49 -16.83
C GLU A 128 37.29 10.02 -15.51
N ALA A 129 35.97 10.19 -15.41
CA ALA A 129 35.31 10.58 -14.17
C ALA A 129 35.47 9.49 -13.07
N TRP A 130 35.47 8.21 -13.45
CA TRP A 130 35.77 7.13 -12.52
C TRP A 130 37.19 7.26 -11.96
N ARG A 131 38.19 7.54 -12.80
CA ARG A 131 39.58 7.69 -12.37
C ARG A 131 39.75 8.81 -11.33
N ARG A 132 38.92 9.86 -11.39
CA ARG A 132 38.99 11.06 -10.55
C ARG A 132 37.97 11.11 -9.41
N LEU A 133 37.15 10.08 -9.24
CA LEU A 133 35.95 10.10 -8.39
C LEU A 133 36.19 10.62 -6.95
N GLU A 134 37.32 10.25 -6.33
CA GLU A 134 37.66 10.68 -4.95
C GLU A 134 37.89 12.20 -4.81
N ARG A 135 38.21 12.89 -5.90
CA ARG A 135 38.43 14.35 -5.93
C ARG A 135 37.14 15.15 -5.98
N PHE A 136 36.03 14.53 -6.39
CA PHE A 136 34.77 15.22 -6.60
C PHE A 136 34.18 15.71 -5.28
N ASP A 137 33.62 16.92 -5.32
CA ASP A 137 32.76 17.43 -4.26
C ASP A 137 31.36 16.78 -4.33
N ILE A 138 30.53 17.06 -3.33
CA ILE A 138 29.20 16.46 -3.22
C ILE A 138 28.27 16.90 -4.37
N ASN A 139 28.43 18.13 -4.88
CA ASN A 139 27.63 18.64 -5.98
C ASN A 139 27.97 17.91 -7.28
N MET A 140 29.25 17.72 -7.58
CA MET A 140 29.75 16.96 -8.71
C MET A 140 29.35 15.49 -8.62
N LEU A 141 29.49 14.87 -7.44
CA LEU A 141 29.03 13.51 -7.19
C LEU A 141 27.52 13.36 -7.43
N SER A 142 26.71 14.35 -7.01
CA SER A 142 25.27 14.32 -7.24
C SER A 142 24.92 14.34 -8.73
N LYS A 143 25.53 15.26 -9.50
CA LYS A 143 25.35 15.35 -10.97
C LYS A 143 25.83 14.08 -11.65
N PHE A 144 27.02 13.58 -11.28
CA PHE A 144 27.59 12.38 -11.85
C PHE A 144 26.75 11.13 -11.57
N SER A 145 26.27 10.97 -10.33
CA SER A 145 25.36 9.86 -9.96
C SER A 145 24.07 9.89 -10.77
N PHE A 146 23.53 11.09 -11.06
CA PHE A 146 22.37 11.25 -11.92
C PHE A 146 22.67 10.83 -13.36
N CYS A 147 23.86 11.16 -13.88
CA CYS A 147 24.29 10.72 -15.20
C CYS A 147 24.38 9.18 -15.31
N LEU A 148 24.92 8.52 -14.27
CA LEU A 148 25.00 7.06 -14.20
C LEU A 148 23.62 6.41 -14.11
N ALA A 149 22.72 7.00 -13.33
CA ALA A 149 21.33 6.57 -13.23
C ALA A 149 20.61 6.61 -14.59
N ASN A 150 20.85 7.64 -15.42
CA ASN A 150 20.29 7.73 -16.76
C ASN A 150 20.81 6.62 -17.71
N GLN A 151 22.02 6.10 -17.46
CA GLN A 151 22.59 4.96 -18.21
C GLN A 151 22.16 3.60 -17.63
N HIS A 152 21.22 3.57 -16.69
CA HIS A 152 20.81 2.36 -15.98
C HIS A 152 21.92 1.68 -15.16
N LEU A 153 22.98 2.41 -14.78
CA LEU A 153 24.12 1.90 -14.01
C LEU A 153 23.93 1.96 -12.48
N TYR A 154 22.70 1.76 -12.00
CA TYR A 154 22.34 1.82 -10.58
C TYR A 154 23.04 0.78 -9.71
N PHE A 155 23.35 -0.40 -10.27
CA PHE A 155 24.01 -1.50 -9.59
C PHE A 155 25.50 -1.62 -9.93
N SER A 156 26.08 -0.58 -10.52
CA SER A 156 27.48 -0.60 -10.93
C SER A 156 28.44 -0.49 -9.73
N PRO A 157 29.66 -1.06 -9.82
CA PRO A 157 30.70 -0.83 -8.82
C PRO A 157 31.02 0.66 -8.61
N LEU A 158 30.82 1.46 -9.67
CA LEU A 158 30.99 2.91 -9.64
C LEU A 158 29.97 3.58 -8.72
N MET A 159 28.68 3.20 -8.82
CA MET A 159 27.65 3.69 -7.89
C MET A 159 27.92 3.22 -6.45
N GLY A 160 28.48 2.01 -6.28
CA GLY A 160 28.95 1.53 -4.98
C GLY A 160 30.07 2.38 -4.38
N LYS A 161 31.06 2.80 -5.18
CA LYS A 161 32.10 3.73 -4.74
C LYS A 161 31.54 5.11 -4.39
N ILE A 162 30.56 5.61 -5.14
CA ILE A 162 29.86 6.87 -4.79
C ILE A 162 29.19 6.71 -3.42
N ALA A 163 28.49 5.60 -3.17
CA ALA A 163 27.84 5.34 -1.89
C ALA A 163 28.85 5.33 -0.72
N ASP A 164 30.03 4.72 -0.91
CA ASP A 164 31.11 4.72 0.07
C ASP A 164 31.69 6.13 0.34
N ILE A 165 31.91 6.94 -0.70
CA ILE A 165 32.37 8.33 -0.52
C ILE A 165 31.32 9.14 0.26
N VAL A 166 30.03 8.99 -0.07
CA VAL A 166 28.95 9.66 0.65
C VAL A 166 28.89 9.20 2.10
N HIS A 167 29.10 7.91 2.38
CA HIS A 167 29.15 7.39 3.74
C HIS A 167 30.30 8.03 4.54
N ARG A 168 31.52 8.06 3.99
CA ARG A 168 32.69 8.68 4.63
C ARG A 168 32.54 10.18 4.88
N LYS A 169 31.89 10.90 3.95
CA LYS A 169 31.73 12.36 4.00
C LYS A 169 30.40 12.82 4.60
N LEU A 170 29.53 11.92 5.06
CA LEU A 170 28.14 12.22 5.43
C LEU A 170 28.00 13.42 6.38
N GLU A 171 28.84 13.48 7.40
CA GLU A 171 28.77 14.55 8.41
C GLU A 171 29.04 15.94 7.83
N THR A 172 29.90 16.03 6.82
CA THR A 172 30.29 17.29 6.16
C THR A 172 29.28 17.79 5.13
N ILE A 173 28.25 16.99 4.82
CA ILE A 173 27.25 17.36 3.82
C ILE A 173 26.24 18.32 4.43
N GLU A 174 26.18 19.54 3.89
CA GLU A 174 25.19 20.56 4.25
C GLU A 174 24.14 20.78 3.15
N ASP A 175 24.52 20.59 1.87
CA ASP A 175 23.58 20.77 0.75
C ASP A 175 22.62 19.59 0.62
N LEU A 176 21.42 19.77 1.17
CA LEU A 176 20.35 18.78 1.08
C LEU A 176 19.89 18.51 -0.36
N ARG A 177 20.01 19.47 -1.28
CA ARG A 177 19.62 19.26 -2.67
C ARG A 177 20.48 18.16 -3.29
N SER A 178 21.80 18.28 -3.17
CA SER A 178 22.74 17.29 -3.69
C SER A 178 22.64 15.96 -2.95
N LEU A 179 22.46 15.98 -1.62
CA LEU A 179 22.23 14.78 -0.83
C LEU A 179 20.99 14.01 -1.29
N SER A 180 19.86 14.70 -1.53
CA SER A 180 18.60 14.06 -1.96
C SER A 180 18.72 13.34 -3.31
N ILE A 181 19.58 13.81 -4.21
CA ILE A 181 19.85 13.16 -5.50
C ILE A 181 20.66 11.88 -5.26
N LEU A 182 21.73 11.98 -4.47
CA LEU A 182 22.60 10.85 -4.13
C LEU A 182 21.81 9.74 -3.43
N MET A 183 21.02 10.09 -2.41
CA MET A 183 20.17 9.16 -1.66
C MET A 183 19.32 8.27 -2.58
N VAL A 184 18.60 8.87 -3.53
CA VAL A 184 17.75 8.12 -4.47
C VAL A 184 18.58 7.17 -5.32
N ASN A 185 19.74 7.62 -5.82
CA ASN A 185 20.57 6.86 -6.75
C ASN A 185 21.33 5.71 -6.08
N ILE A 186 21.75 5.88 -4.82
CA ILE A 186 22.50 4.86 -4.06
C ILE A 186 21.58 3.89 -3.28
N SER A 187 20.27 4.18 -3.20
CA SER A 187 19.32 3.47 -2.32
C SER A 187 19.35 1.95 -2.37
N SER A 188 19.66 1.35 -3.51
CA SER A 188 19.70 -0.12 -3.69
C SER A 188 21.02 -0.78 -3.28
N LEU A 189 22.05 -0.01 -2.94
CA LEU A 189 23.40 -0.49 -2.63
C LEU A 189 23.80 -0.31 -1.17
N ILE A 190 23.00 0.44 -0.41
CA ILE A 190 23.36 0.87 0.94
C ILE A 190 22.79 -0.07 2.01
N SER A 191 23.58 -0.29 3.07
CA SER A 191 23.17 -1.09 4.23
C SER A 191 22.10 -0.37 5.05
N GLN A 192 21.33 -1.12 5.84
CA GLN A 192 20.31 -0.55 6.74
C GLN A 192 20.89 0.50 7.69
N HIS A 193 22.09 0.25 8.23
CA HIS A 193 22.74 1.19 9.13
C HIS A 193 23.02 2.53 8.43
N PHE A 194 23.47 2.50 7.18
CA PHE A 194 23.71 3.70 6.41
C PHE A 194 22.40 4.39 5.98
N GLN A 195 21.34 3.63 5.69
CA GLN A 195 20.00 4.18 5.45
C GLN A 195 19.51 5.00 6.65
N ASP A 196 19.66 4.47 7.87
CA ASP A 196 19.27 5.16 9.11
C ASP A 196 20.06 6.46 9.30
N GLN A 197 21.38 6.42 9.07
CA GLN A 197 22.21 7.63 9.15
C GLN A 197 21.81 8.69 8.13
N LEU A 198 21.47 8.29 6.90
CA LEU A 198 20.98 9.21 5.87
C LEU A 198 19.63 9.82 6.24
N VAL A 199 18.71 9.04 6.81
CA VAL A 199 17.41 9.53 7.30
C VAL A 199 17.61 10.57 8.39
N ASN A 200 18.41 10.27 9.41
CA ASN A 200 18.68 11.19 10.53
C ASN A 200 19.37 12.48 10.05
N LYS A 201 20.38 12.36 9.16
CA LYS A 201 21.05 13.54 8.58
C LYS A 201 20.08 14.38 7.75
N THR A 202 19.22 13.74 6.97
CA THR A 202 18.20 14.40 6.15
C THR A 202 17.22 15.16 7.03
N GLU A 203 16.77 14.57 8.14
CA GLU A 203 15.88 15.22 9.09
C GLU A 203 16.51 16.49 9.68
N HIS A 204 17.74 16.39 10.20
CA HIS A 204 18.47 17.54 10.73
C HIS A 204 18.64 18.66 9.69
N LEU A 205 18.96 18.32 8.44
CA LEU A 205 19.11 19.31 7.36
C LEU A 205 17.76 19.85 6.89
N PHE A 206 16.66 19.13 7.09
CA PHE A 206 15.34 19.52 6.58
C PHE A 206 14.86 20.84 7.19
N ASP A 207 15.23 21.13 8.44
CA ASP A 207 14.83 22.36 9.14
C ASP A 207 15.37 23.64 8.48
N THR A 208 16.34 23.51 7.55
CA THR A 208 16.90 24.62 6.76
C THR A 208 16.23 24.80 5.38
N ILE A 209 15.24 23.96 5.03
CA ILE A 209 14.59 24.00 3.73
C ILE A 209 13.63 25.19 3.61
N ASP A 210 13.82 26.00 2.56
CA ASP A 210 12.78 26.90 2.09
C ASP A 210 11.60 26.11 1.50
N SER A 211 10.39 26.50 1.89
CA SER A 211 9.10 26.01 1.40
C SER A 211 9.03 25.81 -0.11
N SER A 212 9.80 26.55 -0.92
CA SER A 212 9.83 26.43 -2.39
C SER A 212 10.47 25.13 -2.94
N GLN A 213 11.17 24.33 -2.12
CA GLN A 213 11.95 23.17 -2.61
C GLN A 213 11.16 21.85 -2.77
N VAL A 214 10.03 21.88 -3.49
CA VAL A 214 9.17 20.71 -3.78
C VAL A 214 9.94 19.49 -4.33
N ASN A 215 10.93 19.74 -5.20
CA ASN A 215 11.70 18.66 -5.82
C ASN A 215 12.59 17.90 -4.82
N VAL A 216 13.08 18.56 -3.78
CA VAL A 216 13.88 17.92 -2.73
C VAL A 216 13.00 17.04 -1.87
N ALA A 217 11.86 17.57 -1.39
CA ALA A 217 10.86 16.79 -0.66
C ALA A 217 10.40 15.55 -1.45
N ARG A 218 10.11 15.69 -2.75
CA ARG A 218 9.73 14.56 -3.60
C ARG A 218 10.83 13.50 -3.73
N ARG A 219 12.11 13.89 -3.78
CA ARG A 219 13.24 12.94 -3.81
C ARG A 219 13.40 12.22 -2.48
N ILE A 220 13.20 12.91 -1.35
CA ILE A 220 13.22 12.31 -0.01
C ILE A 220 12.13 11.24 0.11
N VAL A 221 10.89 11.55 -0.27
CA VAL A 221 9.80 10.55 -0.26
C VAL A 221 10.11 9.38 -1.22
N LYS A 222 10.69 9.65 -2.40
CA LYS A 222 11.13 8.60 -3.32
C LYS A 222 12.23 7.71 -2.71
N PHE A 223 13.16 8.30 -1.98
CA PHE A 223 14.21 7.57 -1.27
C PHE A 223 13.59 6.64 -0.21
N LEU A 224 12.72 7.16 0.66
CA LEU A 224 11.99 6.38 1.66
C LEU A 224 11.24 5.20 1.03
N ARG A 225 10.59 5.43 -0.12
CA ARG A 225 9.94 4.36 -0.91
C ARG A 225 10.93 3.31 -1.40
N ASN A 226 12.11 3.72 -1.87
CA ASN A 226 13.12 2.79 -2.39
C ASN A 226 13.70 1.90 -1.29
N ILE A 227 13.92 2.46 -0.09
CA ILE A 227 14.38 1.71 1.09
C ILE A 227 13.24 1.04 1.87
N LYS A 228 11.99 1.16 1.38
CA LYS A 228 10.76 0.60 1.97
C LYS A 228 10.49 0.99 3.43
N TYR A 229 11.00 2.15 3.86
CA TYR A 229 10.91 2.62 5.24
C TYR A 229 9.98 3.83 5.37
N SER A 230 8.89 3.67 6.14
CA SER A 230 7.88 4.72 6.36
C SER A 230 8.23 5.59 7.56
N TYR A 231 9.25 6.45 7.40
CA TYR A 231 9.67 7.36 8.46
C TYR A 231 8.75 8.59 8.55
N TYR A 232 7.79 8.55 9.47
CA TYR A 232 6.73 9.58 9.60
C TYR A 232 7.23 11.01 9.74
N PRO A 233 8.26 11.36 10.55
CA PRO A 233 8.69 12.75 10.71
C PRO A 233 9.09 13.43 9.39
N LEU A 234 9.86 12.74 8.55
CA LEU A 234 10.23 13.25 7.23
C LEU A 234 9.03 13.30 6.27
N LEU A 235 8.12 12.33 6.34
CA LEU A 235 6.93 12.30 5.49
C LEU A 235 6.00 13.48 5.79
N GLU A 236 5.78 13.80 7.07
CA GLU A 236 5.00 14.96 7.51
C GLU A 236 5.64 16.27 7.05
N ARG A 237 6.96 16.44 7.24
CA ARG A 237 7.70 17.61 6.77
C ARG A 237 7.66 17.75 5.24
N CYS A 238 7.74 16.65 4.49
CA CYS A 238 7.54 16.68 3.04
C CYS A 238 6.11 17.06 2.66
N ASN A 239 5.12 16.55 3.41
CA ASN A 239 3.71 16.83 3.19
C ASN A 239 3.38 18.32 3.38
N THR A 240 3.95 18.99 4.38
CA THR A 240 3.76 20.44 4.58
C THR A 240 4.34 21.26 3.42
N VAL A 241 5.51 20.87 2.88
CA VAL A 241 6.10 21.49 1.68
C VAL A 241 5.16 21.32 0.47
N PHE A 242 4.60 20.13 0.25
CA PHE A 242 3.68 19.91 -0.87
C PHE A 242 2.38 20.69 -0.72
N LEU A 243 1.80 20.73 0.48
CA LEU A 243 0.58 21.50 0.77
C LEU A 243 0.80 23.00 0.52
N SER A 244 1.94 23.54 0.95
CA SER A 244 2.27 24.96 0.78
C SER A 244 2.44 25.37 -0.69
N ASN A 245 2.74 24.42 -1.59
CA ASN A 245 2.98 24.68 -3.00
C ASN A 245 1.90 24.11 -3.93
N MET A 246 0.74 23.72 -3.41
CA MET A 246 -0.28 23.00 -4.17
C MET A 246 -0.67 23.69 -5.50
N ASN A 247 -0.75 25.02 -5.51
CA ASN A 247 -1.11 25.78 -6.71
C ASN A 247 -0.07 25.66 -7.84
N HIS A 248 1.18 25.38 -7.51
CA HIS A 248 2.30 25.25 -8.45
C HIS A 248 2.54 23.79 -8.88
N LEU A 249 1.89 22.82 -8.23
CA LEU A 249 2.02 21.42 -8.62
C LEU A 249 1.21 21.16 -9.90
N ASP A 250 1.88 20.56 -10.88
CA ASP A 250 1.25 20.06 -12.08
C ASP A 250 0.67 18.65 -11.85
N LEU A 251 -0.11 18.18 -12.83
CA LEU A 251 -0.72 16.85 -12.81
C LEU A 251 0.30 15.74 -12.56
N ASP A 252 1.47 15.81 -13.20
CA ASP A 252 2.50 14.77 -13.07
C ASP A 252 3.11 14.73 -11.66
N SER A 253 3.33 15.89 -11.05
CA SER A 253 3.81 15.99 -9.67
C SER A 253 2.79 15.44 -8.67
N ILE A 254 1.51 15.81 -8.81
CA ILE A 254 0.43 15.34 -7.93
C ILE A 254 0.31 13.81 -8.02
N SER A 255 0.23 13.26 -9.23
CA SER A 255 0.12 11.81 -9.45
C SER A 255 1.31 11.05 -8.86
N LYS A 256 2.53 11.58 -9.01
CA LYS A 256 3.74 10.97 -8.43
C LYS A 256 3.70 10.97 -6.91
N ILE A 257 3.29 12.07 -6.28
CA ILE A 257 3.20 12.16 -4.81
C ILE A 257 2.15 11.18 -4.28
N LEU A 258 0.96 11.13 -4.88
CA LEU A 258 -0.09 10.17 -4.50
C LEU A 258 0.40 8.72 -4.58
N SER A 259 1.09 8.37 -5.67
CA SER A 259 1.66 7.03 -5.85
C SER A 259 2.72 6.69 -4.79
N LEU A 260 3.58 7.66 -4.45
CA LEU A 260 4.59 7.49 -3.41
C LEU A 260 3.96 7.30 -2.03
N TYR A 261 2.96 8.11 -1.67
CA TYR A 261 2.21 7.99 -0.43
C TYR A 261 1.53 6.63 -0.29
N HIS A 262 0.84 6.19 -1.34
CA HIS A 262 0.22 4.87 -1.38
C HIS A 262 1.25 3.74 -1.16
N SER A 263 2.43 3.83 -1.79
CA SER A 263 3.48 2.81 -1.63
C SER A 263 4.08 2.73 -0.23
N LEU A 264 4.11 3.86 0.49
CA LEU A 264 4.62 3.98 1.85
C LEU A 264 3.53 3.79 2.91
N GLN A 265 2.28 3.56 2.50
CA GLN A 265 1.11 3.51 3.39
C GLN A 265 0.96 4.80 4.24
N PHE A 266 1.49 5.92 3.74
CA PHE A 266 1.33 7.22 4.36
C PHE A 266 0.05 7.86 3.82
N HIS A 267 -0.84 8.23 4.74
CA HIS A 267 -2.13 8.82 4.40
C HIS A 267 -2.12 10.28 4.87
N SER A 268 -2.51 11.19 3.98
CA SER A 268 -2.61 12.62 4.25
C SER A 268 -3.91 13.12 3.66
N PHE A 269 -4.94 13.23 4.51
CA PHE A 269 -6.25 13.66 4.07
C PHE A 269 -6.23 15.05 3.44
N GLU A 270 -5.55 16.00 4.09
CA GLU A 270 -5.45 17.38 3.60
C GLU A 270 -4.81 17.44 2.21
N PHE A 271 -3.79 16.62 1.96
CA PHE A 271 -3.17 16.56 0.64
C PHE A 271 -4.12 16.00 -0.41
N VAL A 272 -4.83 14.90 -0.11
CA VAL A 272 -5.82 14.32 -1.04
C VAL A 272 -6.94 15.30 -1.35
N LYS A 273 -7.46 16.01 -0.34
CA LYS A 273 -8.50 17.04 -0.50
C LYS A 273 -8.05 18.18 -1.41
N MET A 274 -6.85 18.72 -1.16
CA MET A 274 -6.30 19.81 -1.96
C MET A 274 -5.91 19.36 -3.37
N ALA A 275 -5.41 18.14 -3.51
CA ALA A 275 -5.11 17.52 -4.80
C ALA A 275 -6.39 17.33 -5.63
N LYS A 276 -7.47 16.80 -5.04
CA LYS A 276 -8.77 16.68 -5.71
C LYS A 276 -9.21 18.02 -6.27
N LYS A 277 -9.25 19.07 -5.43
CA LYS A 277 -9.65 20.41 -5.85
C LYS A 277 -8.82 20.90 -7.04
N ARG A 278 -7.49 20.79 -6.94
CA ARG A 278 -6.57 21.24 -7.98
C ARG A 278 -6.73 20.46 -9.28
N LEU A 279 -6.93 19.14 -9.21
CA LEU A 279 -7.14 18.29 -10.37
C LEU A 279 -8.51 18.56 -11.03
N THR A 280 -9.56 18.80 -10.24
CA THR A 280 -10.88 19.18 -10.76
C THR A 280 -10.83 20.49 -11.55
N GLU A 281 -10.10 21.49 -11.07
CA GLU A 281 -9.86 22.75 -11.80
C GLU A 281 -9.15 22.54 -13.14
N MET A 282 -8.37 21.46 -13.28
CA MET A 282 -7.63 21.14 -14.51
C MET A 282 -8.42 20.32 -15.53
N ILE A 283 -9.64 19.84 -15.22
CA ILE A 283 -10.43 18.97 -16.13
C ILE A 283 -10.59 19.60 -17.51
N SER A 284 -10.93 20.89 -17.58
CA SER A 284 -11.16 21.62 -18.84
C SER A 284 -9.88 21.95 -19.62
N LEU A 285 -8.69 21.76 -19.03
CA LEU A 285 -7.41 22.11 -19.66
C LEU A 285 -6.82 20.97 -20.50
N PHE A 286 -7.32 19.74 -20.34
CA PHE A 286 -6.73 18.56 -20.98
C PHE A 286 -7.64 18.00 -22.08
N ASN A 287 -7.32 18.38 -23.33
CA ASN A 287 -8.02 17.89 -24.53
C ASN A 287 -7.29 16.74 -25.24
N HIS A 288 -6.07 16.40 -24.81
CA HIS A 288 -5.26 15.34 -25.44
C HIS A 288 -5.37 14.03 -24.63
N PRO A 289 -5.56 12.86 -25.28
CA PRO A 289 -5.79 11.57 -24.58
C PRO A 289 -4.72 11.25 -23.54
N HIS A 290 -3.45 11.50 -23.86
CA HIS A 290 -2.34 11.21 -22.96
C HIS A 290 -2.43 11.95 -21.62
N SER A 291 -2.70 13.26 -21.65
CA SER A 291 -2.79 14.05 -20.43
C SER A 291 -4.08 13.77 -19.68
N PHE A 292 -5.18 13.54 -20.42
CA PHE A 292 -6.47 13.23 -19.83
C PHE A 292 -6.47 11.86 -19.11
N VAL A 293 -5.79 10.84 -19.65
CA VAL A 293 -5.64 9.54 -18.96
C VAL A 293 -4.91 9.70 -17.62
N LYS A 294 -3.85 10.52 -17.57
CA LYS A 294 -3.16 10.79 -16.30
C LYS A 294 -4.07 11.49 -15.30
N LEU A 295 -4.89 12.43 -15.76
CA LEU A 295 -5.89 13.10 -14.93
C LEU A 295 -6.93 12.09 -14.43
N PHE A 296 -7.46 11.26 -15.31
CA PHE A 296 -8.44 10.23 -15.00
C PHE A 296 -7.95 9.28 -13.91
N VAL A 297 -6.70 8.82 -14.01
CA VAL A 297 -6.07 7.91 -13.03
C VAL A 297 -5.87 8.59 -11.68
N ALA A 298 -5.49 9.86 -11.66
CA ALA A 298 -5.24 10.59 -10.42
C ALA A 298 -6.54 11.03 -9.72
N LEU A 299 -7.49 11.61 -10.47
CA LEU A 299 -8.71 12.19 -9.93
C LEU A 299 -9.82 11.15 -9.76
N GLY A 300 -9.92 10.17 -10.64
CA GLY A 300 -11.02 9.19 -10.66
C GLY A 300 -11.29 8.51 -9.32
N PRO A 301 -10.28 7.95 -8.63
CA PRO A 301 -10.46 7.30 -7.32
C PRO A 301 -11.02 8.21 -6.23
N MET A 302 -10.70 9.51 -6.25
CA MET A 302 -11.11 10.51 -5.26
C MET A 302 -12.29 11.40 -5.70
N ALA A 303 -12.77 11.23 -6.92
CA ALA A 303 -13.87 12.00 -7.49
C ALA A 303 -15.22 11.63 -6.86
N GLY A 304 -16.09 12.63 -6.69
CA GLY A 304 -17.49 12.44 -6.32
C GLY A 304 -18.31 11.87 -7.50
N PRO A 305 -19.60 11.54 -7.27
CA PRO A 305 -20.43 10.85 -8.26
C PRO A 305 -20.55 11.59 -9.61
N GLU A 306 -20.79 12.90 -9.58
CA GLU A 306 -20.96 13.72 -10.78
C GLU A 306 -19.65 13.82 -11.58
N GLU A 307 -18.54 14.08 -10.90
CA GLU A 307 -17.22 14.19 -11.50
C GLU A 307 -16.79 12.84 -12.10
N LYS A 308 -17.12 11.71 -11.44
CA LYS A 308 -16.90 10.36 -11.96
C LYS A 308 -17.65 10.14 -13.28
N GLU A 309 -18.91 10.56 -13.38
CA GLU A 309 -19.67 10.43 -14.64
C GLU A 309 -19.09 11.31 -15.76
N GLN A 310 -18.67 12.54 -15.44
CA GLN A 310 -18.02 13.42 -16.39
C GLN A 310 -16.71 12.79 -16.92
N LEU A 311 -15.82 12.35 -16.03
CA LEU A 311 -14.55 11.70 -16.39
C LEU A 311 -14.77 10.47 -17.27
N LYS A 312 -15.74 9.62 -16.92
CA LYS A 312 -16.09 8.42 -17.69
C LYS A 312 -16.63 8.76 -19.07
N SER A 313 -17.45 9.80 -19.19
CA SER A 313 -18.00 10.25 -20.47
C SER A 313 -16.92 10.80 -21.38
N THR A 314 -15.99 11.62 -20.85
CA THR A 314 -14.88 12.18 -21.64
C THR A 314 -13.90 11.10 -22.10
N ILE A 315 -13.49 10.16 -21.23
CA ILE A 315 -12.57 9.09 -21.66
C ILE A 315 -13.22 8.14 -22.68
N LEU A 316 -14.54 7.97 -22.63
CA LEU A 316 -15.28 7.18 -23.61
C LEU A 316 -15.21 7.84 -25.00
N LEU A 317 -15.36 9.17 -25.09
CA LEU A 317 -15.23 9.91 -26.35
C LEU A 317 -13.83 9.80 -26.95
N MET A 318 -12.79 9.78 -26.11
CA MET A 318 -11.38 9.71 -26.52
C MET A 318 -10.86 8.27 -26.68
N SER A 319 -11.72 7.27 -26.46
CA SER A 319 -11.30 5.87 -26.32
C SER A 319 -10.64 5.30 -27.57
N GLU A 320 -10.93 5.84 -28.76
CA GLU A 320 -10.37 5.34 -30.03
C GLU A 320 -8.90 5.74 -30.24
N GLU A 321 -8.45 6.80 -29.56
CA GLU A 321 -7.09 7.33 -29.65
C GLU A 321 -6.16 6.76 -28.55
N LEU A 322 -6.67 5.89 -27.68
CA LEU A 322 -5.91 5.35 -26.56
C LEU A 322 -4.91 4.28 -27.00
N THR A 323 -3.67 4.45 -26.56
CA THR A 323 -2.66 3.40 -26.62
C THR A 323 -3.00 2.23 -25.67
N SER A 324 -2.40 1.08 -25.90
CA SER A 324 -2.52 -0.10 -25.04
C SER A 324 -2.21 0.22 -23.57
N GLN A 325 -1.08 0.88 -23.30
CA GLN A 325 -0.66 1.27 -21.95
C GLN A 325 -1.61 2.28 -21.29
N GLN A 326 -2.17 3.21 -22.05
CA GLN A 326 -3.19 4.12 -21.53
C GLN A 326 -4.50 3.40 -21.20
N ALA A 327 -4.94 2.46 -22.03
CA ALA A 327 -6.12 1.64 -21.76
C ALA A 327 -5.94 0.80 -20.48
N LEU A 328 -4.73 0.27 -20.24
CA LEU A 328 -4.42 -0.46 -19.00
C LEU A 328 -4.49 0.45 -17.77
N ALA A 329 -3.95 1.68 -17.87
CA ALA A 329 -4.03 2.66 -16.79
C ALA A 329 -5.48 3.06 -16.47
N VAL A 330 -6.30 3.31 -17.50
CA VAL A 330 -7.74 3.60 -17.35
C VAL A 330 -8.46 2.44 -16.69
N MET A 331 -8.19 1.19 -17.09
CA MET A 331 -8.79 0.01 -16.48
C MET A 331 -8.48 -0.11 -14.98
N GLY A 332 -7.21 0.12 -14.58
CA GLY A 332 -6.83 0.11 -13.17
C GLY A 332 -7.55 1.19 -12.35
N ALA A 333 -7.66 2.40 -12.89
CA ALA A 333 -8.41 3.47 -12.23
C ALA A 333 -9.92 3.14 -12.12
N MET A 334 -10.50 2.49 -13.13
CA MET A 334 -11.90 2.06 -13.10
C MET A 334 -12.18 0.97 -12.07
N GLU A 335 -11.20 0.10 -11.81
CA GLU A 335 -11.24 -0.89 -10.71
C GLU A 335 -11.31 -0.18 -9.36
N GLU A 336 -10.40 0.77 -9.09
CA GLU A 336 -10.40 1.57 -7.86
C GLU A 336 -11.66 2.42 -7.67
N MET A 337 -12.24 2.90 -8.78
CA MET A 337 -13.50 3.65 -8.78
C MET A 337 -14.74 2.77 -8.53
N GLU A 338 -14.60 1.44 -8.49
CA GLU A 338 -15.70 0.47 -8.44
C GLU A 338 -16.73 0.73 -9.58
N SER A 339 -16.23 1.07 -10.77
CA SER A 339 -17.06 1.56 -11.87
C SER A 339 -17.96 0.47 -12.47
N ARG A 340 -19.27 0.74 -12.55
CA ARG A 340 -20.27 -0.12 -13.20
C ARG A 340 -20.61 0.28 -14.64
N ASN A 341 -19.83 1.18 -15.27
CA ASN A 341 -20.10 1.63 -16.63
C ASN A 341 -19.79 0.53 -17.66
N SER A 342 -20.82 -0.23 -18.04
CA SER A 342 -20.69 -1.39 -18.93
C SER A 342 -20.16 -1.04 -20.32
N HIS A 343 -20.46 0.16 -20.83
CA HIS A 343 -20.02 0.58 -22.16
C HIS A 343 -18.53 0.90 -22.21
N LEU A 344 -18.04 1.69 -21.25
CA LEU A 344 -16.63 2.00 -21.12
C LEU A 344 -15.81 0.74 -20.82
N ASN A 345 -16.30 -0.12 -19.92
CA ASN A 345 -15.66 -1.42 -19.62
C ASN A 345 -15.45 -2.24 -20.91
N LYS A 346 -16.48 -2.34 -21.75
CA LYS A 346 -16.41 -3.07 -23.04
C LYS A 346 -15.41 -2.45 -24.02
N LYS A 347 -15.42 -1.13 -24.18
CA LYS A 347 -14.53 -0.43 -25.11
C LYS A 347 -13.06 -0.57 -24.68
N ILE A 348 -12.74 -0.32 -23.40
CA ILE A 348 -11.37 -0.48 -22.88
C ILE A 348 -10.91 -1.93 -22.98
N ALA A 349 -11.74 -2.91 -22.60
CA ALA A 349 -11.41 -4.32 -22.74
C ALA A 349 -11.12 -4.72 -24.21
N SER A 350 -11.85 -4.16 -25.18
CA SER A 350 -11.59 -4.39 -26.60
C SER A 350 -10.22 -3.86 -27.07
N ILE A 351 -9.78 -2.72 -26.54
CA ILE A 351 -8.47 -2.13 -26.86
C ILE A 351 -7.35 -3.01 -26.30
N LEU A 352 -7.52 -3.46 -25.05
CA LEU A 352 -6.58 -4.40 -24.43
C LEU A 352 -6.49 -5.73 -25.18
N HIS A 353 -7.63 -6.26 -25.64
CA HIS A 353 -7.68 -7.50 -26.41
C HIS A 353 -6.87 -7.42 -27.72
N LYS A 354 -6.90 -6.28 -28.42
CA LYS A 354 -6.13 -6.06 -29.66
C LYS A 354 -4.62 -6.10 -29.45
N HIS A 355 -4.13 -5.70 -28.29
CA HIS A 355 -2.70 -5.59 -27.98
C HIS A 355 -2.23 -6.55 -26.90
N LEU A 356 -3.00 -7.63 -26.67
CA LEU A 356 -2.78 -8.53 -25.55
C LEU A 356 -1.38 -9.18 -25.56
N ASP A 357 -0.87 -9.45 -26.76
CA ASP A 357 0.42 -10.12 -27.00
C ASP A 357 1.63 -9.26 -26.60
N ASN A 358 1.44 -7.94 -26.45
CA ASN A 358 2.51 -6.99 -26.14
C ASN A 358 2.74 -6.78 -24.63
N TYR A 359 1.89 -7.35 -23.78
CA TYR A 359 1.96 -7.14 -22.34
C TYR A 359 2.88 -8.14 -21.64
N LYS A 360 3.57 -7.66 -20.61
CA LYS A 360 4.39 -8.47 -19.71
C LYS A 360 3.49 -9.26 -18.74
N PRO A 361 3.98 -10.37 -18.15
CA PRO A 361 3.23 -11.18 -17.19
C PRO A 361 2.55 -10.41 -16.05
N ILE A 362 3.24 -9.42 -15.46
CA ILE A 362 2.68 -8.61 -14.38
C ILE A 362 1.53 -7.70 -14.86
N GLU A 363 1.58 -7.26 -16.11
CA GLU A 363 0.51 -6.47 -16.74
C GLU A 363 -0.67 -7.37 -17.09
N LEU A 364 -0.42 -8.57 -17.62
CA LEU A 364 -1.44 -9.59 -17.85
C LEU A 364 -2.17 -9.96 -16.57
N LEU A 365 -1.46 -10.12 -15.45
CA LEU A 365 -2.09 -10.34 -14.14
C LEU A 365 -3.03 -9.18 -13.74
N LYS A 366 -2.60 -7.92 -13.94
CA LYS A 366 -3.44 -6.74 -13.65
C LYS A 366 -4.69 -6.74 -14.53
N ILE A 367 -4.54 -7.00 -15.83
CA ILE A 367 -5.66 -7.11 -16.78
C ILE A 367 -6.64 -8.19 -16.31
N THR A 368 -6.16 -9.38 -16.00
CA THR A 368 -7.01 -10.49 -15.57
C THR A 368 -7.78 -10.16 -14.28
N ARG A 369 -7.12 -9.56 -13.28
CA ARG A 369 -7.77 -9.15 -12.02
C ARG A 369 -8.86 -8.11 -12.26
N ALA A 370 -8.55 -7.07 -13.01
CA ALA A 370 -9.49 -6.00 -13.29
C ALA A 370 -10.69 -6.50 -14.11
N LEU A 371 -10.49 -7.38 -15.09
CA LEU A 371 -11.58 -7.96 -15.89
C LEU A 371 -12.54 -8.82 -15.04
N ILE A 372 -12.00 -9.58 -14.08
CA ILE A 372 -12.80 -10.39 -13.16
C ILE A 372 -13.58 -9.47 -12.21
N PHE A 373 -12.90 -8.48 -11.62
CA PHE A 373 -13.51 -7.52 -10.69
C PHE A 373 -14.62 -6.70 -11.34
N LEU A 374 -14.41 -6.23 -12.57
CA LEU A 374 -15.40 -5.49 -13.36
C LEU A 374 -16.46 -6.40 -14.01
N HIS A 375 -16.48 -7.69 -13.67
CA HIS A 375 -17.43 -8.70 -14.16
C HIS A 375 -17.55 -8.79 -15.68
N PHE A 376 -16.42 -8.73 -16.39
CA PHE A 376 -16.41 -8.82 -17.84
C PHE A 376 -16.71 -10.24 -18.32
N GLN A 377 -17.65 -10.39 -19.26
CA GLN A 377 -18.08 -11.69 -19.80
C GLN A 377 -17.72 -11.80 -21.29
N ASN A 378 -16.43 -12.01 -21.59
CA ASN A 378 -15.98 -12.35 -22.94
C ASN A 378 -15.12 -13.62 -22.91
N LYS A 379 -15.69 -14.72 -23.39
CA LYS A 379 -15.04 -16.04 -23.40
C LYS A 379 -13.78 -16.05 -24.28
N GLU A 380 -13.80 -15.40 -25.45
CA GLU A 380 -12.66 -15.38 -26.37
C GLU A 380 -11.45 -14.69 -25.76
N LEU A 381 -11.67 -13.57 -25.07
CA LEU A 381 -10.60 -12.83 -24.40
C LEU A 381 -9.94 -13.69 -23.30
N PHE A 382 -10.74 -14.40 -22.50
CA PHE A 382 -10.20 -15.28 -21.45
C PHE A 382 -9.46 -16.49 -22.02
N VAL A 383 -9.88 -17.02 -23.18
CA VAL A 383 -9.14 -18.08 -23.89
C VAL A 383 -7.78 -17.56 -24.36
N LYS A 384 -7.75 -16.40 -25.03
CA LYS A 384 -6.47 -15.80 -25.48
C LYS A 384 -5.54 -15.46 -24.31
N LEU A 385 -6.08 -14.92 -23.21
CA LEU A 385 -5.31 -14.68 -21.97
C LEU A 385 -4.69 -15.97 -21.45
N ARG A 386 -5.45 -17.07 -21.41
CA ARG A 386 -4.97 -18.37 -20.94
C ARG A 386 -3.82 -18.88 -21.81
N GLU A 387 -3.97 -18.83 -23.12
CA GLU A 387 -2.93 -19.25 -24.08
C GLU A 387 -1.62 -18.46 -23.91
N LEU A 388 -1.72 -17.14 -23.74
CA LEU A 388 -0.56 -16.28 -23.50
C LEU A 388 0.10 -16.55 -22.15
N LEU A 389 -0.68 -16.69 -21.08
CA LEU A 389 -0.12 -17.01 -19.76
C LEU A 389 0.59 -18.37 -19.77
N HIS A 390 0.04 -19.36 -20.49
CA HIS A 390 0.69 -20.65 -20.68
C HIS A 390 1.95 -20.57 -21.55
N SER A 391 1.98 -19.73 -22.58
CA SER A 391 3.18 -19.57 -23.43
C SER A 391 4.33 -18.94 -22.62
N TYR A 392 4.05 -17.90 -21.82
CA TYR A 392 5.03 -17.31 -20.91
C TYR A 392 5.49 -18.28 -19.82
N LEU A 393 4.57 -19.06 -19.24
CA LEU A 393 4.89 -20.03 -18.18
C LEU A 393 5.87 -21.12 -18.64
N LYS A 394 5.81 -21.53 -19.91
CA LYS A 394 6.73 -22.51 -20.51
C LYS A 394 8.16 -21.96 -20.64
N ILE A 395 8.32 -20.66 -20.83
CA ILE A 395 9.61 -20.02 -21.13
C ILE A 395 10.25 -19.41 -19.88
N SER A 396 9.44 -18.86 -18.96
CA SER A 396 9.94 -18.16 -17.79
C SER A 396 10.68 -19.10 -16.83
N VAL A 397 11.86 -18.68 -16.38
CA VAL A 397 12.70 -19.38 -15.39
C VAL A 397 12.74 -18.67 -14.04
N ILE A 398 12.11 -17.50 -13.92
CA ILE A 398 12.18 -16.65 -12.74
C ILE A 398 11.05 -17.05 -11.76
N PRO A 399 11.34 -17.47 -10.51
CA PRO A 399 10.33 -17.93 -9.56
C PRO A 399 9.16 -16.95 -9.36
N SER A 400 9.44 -15.67 -9.19
CA SER A 400 8.43 -14.62 -8.98
C SER A 400 7.53 -14.40 -10.20
N GLU A 401 8.07 -14.55 -11.41
CA GLU A 401 7.29 -14.44 -12.65
C GLU A 401 6.40 -15.67 -12.84
N ILE A 402 6.91 -16.88 -12.56
CA ILE A 402 6.13 -18.12 -12.55
C ILE A 402 5.00 -18.04 -11.51
N SER A 403 5.27 -17.52 -10.32
CA SER A 403 4.28 -17.23 -9.27
C SER A 403 3.17 -16.31 -9.75
N ILE A 404 3.51 -15.21 -10.44
CA ILE A 404 2.54 -14.28 -11.05
C ILE A 404 1.68 -14.98 -12.11
N LEU A 405 2.31 -15.76 -13.00
CA LEU A 405 1.65 -16.46 -14.10
C LEU A 405 0.69 -17.55 -13.60
N VAL A 406 1.14 -18.38 -12.65
CA VAL A 406 0.32 -19.41 -12.03
C VAL A 406 -0.87 -18.79 -11.29
N TYR A 407 -0.64 -17.71 -10.54
CA TYR A 407 -1.73 -16.99 -9.90
C TYR A 407 -2.73 -16.44 -10.92
N ALA A 408 -2.26 -15.83 -12.01
CA ALA A 408 -3.12 -15.33 -13.07
C ALA A 408 -3.96 -16.45 -13.72
N LEU A 409 -3.40 -17.64 -13.91
CA LEU A 409 -4.11 -18.81 -14.44
C LEU A 409 -5.18 -19.33 -13.46
N SER A 410 -4.91 -19.28 -12.16
CA SER A 410 -5.84 -19.74 -11.12
C SER A 410 -7.07 -18.86 -10.95
N ILE A 411 -6.98 -17.58 -11.30
CA ILE A 411 -8.08 -16.62 -11.17
C ILE A 411 -8.99 -16.62 -12.40
N LEU A 412 -8.52 -17.11 -13.55
CA LEU A 412 -9.31 -17.18 -14.77
C LEU A 412 -10.55 -18.07 -14.61
N PRO A 413 -11.65 -17.78 -15.32
CA PRO A 413 -12.82 -18.66 -15.36
C PRO A 413 -12.45 -20.08 -15.77
N SER A 414 -13.11 -21.08 -15.17
CA SER A 414 -12.79 -22.52 -15.30
C SER A 414 -11.30 -22.82 -15.07
N PRO A 415 -10.78 -22.60 -13.85
CA PRO A 415 -9.39 -22.86 -13.54
C PRO A 415 -9.16 -24.39 -13.50
N TYR A 416 -8.16 -24.87 -14.23
CA TYR A 416 -7.81 -26.30 -14.30
C TYR A 416 -6.30 -26.43 -14.18
N LEU A 417 -5.86 -27.38 -13.36
CA LEU A 417 -4.45 -27.65 -13.09
C LEU A 417 -3.87 -28.64 -14.12
N ASN A 418 -2.90 -28.18 -14.91
CA ASN A 418 -2.19 -28.99 -15.89
C ASN A 418 -0.88 -29.58 -15.33
N GLU A 419 -0.43 -30.72 -15.87
CA GLU A 419 0.91 -31.30 -15.57
C GLU A 419 2.06 -30.32 -15.84
N VAL A 420 1.91 -29.47 -16.86
CA VAL A 420 2.88 -28.41 -17.15
C VAL A 420 2.98 -27.42 -15.99
N GLU A 421 1.87 -26.99 -15.42
CA GLU A 421 1.88 -26.05 -14.29
C GLU A 421 2.50 -26.69 -13.05
N VAL A 422 2.13 -27.92 -12.72
CA VAL A 422 2.72 -28.66 -11.59
C VAL A 422 4.23 -28.80 -11.75
N SER A 423 4.70 -29.27 -12.90
CA SER A 423 6.14 -29.44 -13.15
C SER A 423 6.93 -28.13 -13.10
N ARG A 424 6.35 -27.01 -13.58
CA ARG A 424 6.98 -25.68 -13.47
C ARG A 424 7.04 -25.18 -12.04
N ILE A 425 5.97 -25.36 -11.26
CA ILE A 425 5.96 -24.99 -9.83
C ILE A 425 7.03 -25.80 -9.10
N GLU A 426 7.02 -27.13 -9.25
CA GLU A 426 7.97 -28.03 -8.58
C GLU A 426 9.44 -27.72 -8.92
N ALA A 427 9.72 -27.29 -10.14
CA ALA A 427 11.07 -26.94 -10.58
C ALA A 427 11.64 -25.70 -9.86
N VAL A 428 10.80 -24.78 -9.38
CA VAL A 428 11.26 -23.52 -8.75
C VAL A 428 11.10 -23.46 -7.24
N LEU A 429 10.39 -24.41 -6.62
CA LEU A 429 10.14 -24.43 -5.17
C LEU A 429 11.37 -24.12 -4.29
N PRO A 430 12.57 -24.68 -4.53
CA PRO A 430 13.72 -24.42 -3.66
C PRO A 430 14.22 -22.96 -3.70
N GLN A 431 13.88 -22.21 -4.76
CA GLN A 431 14.34 -20.83 -5.00
C GLN A 431 13.32 -19.78 -4.57
N CYS A 432 12.10 -20.20 -4.20
CA CYS A 432 10.99 -19.32 -3.87
C CYS A 432 11.16 -18.64 -2.50
N ASP A 433 10.70 -17.39 -2.42
CA ASP A 433 10.44 -16.71 -1.15
C ASP A 433 9.06 -17.09 -0.57
N LEU A 434 8.73 -16.64 0.64
CA LEU A 434 7.42 -16.93 1.25
C LEU A 434 6.25 -16.35 0.43
N THR A 435 6.47 -15.25 -0.31
CA THR A 435 5.43 -14.61 -1.13
C THR A 435 5.07 -15.49 -2.32
N ASP A 436 6.08 -16.03 -2.99
CA ASP A 436 5.94 -16.96 -4.10
C ASP A 436 5.25 -18.25 -3.66
N LEU A 437 5.69 -18.83 -2.52
CA LEU A 437 5.07 -20.03 -1.96
C LEU A 437 3.58 -19.79 -1.64
N ASN A 438 3.24 -18.66 -1.01
CA ASN A 438 1.87 -18.29 -0.70
C ASN A 438 1.00 -18.06 -1.96
N SER A 439 1.59 -17.48 -3.00
CA SER A 439 0.93 -17.28 -4.30
C SER A 439 0.60 -18.61 -4.98
N PHE A 440 1.57 -19.54 -5.05
CA PHE A 440 1.35 -20.87 -5.61
C PHE A 440 0.26 -21.61 -4.87
N ALA A 441 0.31 -21.57 -3.56
CA ALA A 441 -0.58 -22.39 -2.79
C ALA A 441 -2.00 -21.83 -2.69
N THR A 442 -2.15 -20.50 -2.71
CA THR A 442 -3.44 -19.84 -2.98
C THR A 442 -4.02 -20.28 -4.33
N SER A 443 -3.16 -20.43 -5.34
CA SER A 443 -3.56 -20.90 -6.67
C SER A 443 -4.02 -22.36 -6.63
N VAL A 444 -3.29 -23.22 -5.91
CA VAL A 444 -3.65 -24.64 -5.74
C VAL A 444 -4.95 -24.82 -4.95
N LEU A 445 -5.19 -24.04 -3.90
CA LEU A 445 -6.46 -24.06 -3.17
C LEU A 445 -7.65 -23.68 -4.06
N ARG A 446 -7.48 -22.69 -4.95
CA ARG A 446 -8.53 -22.29 -5.91
C ARG A 446 -8.88 -23.44 -6.86
N TRP A 447 -7.87 -24.17 -7.35
CA TRP A 447 -8.09 -25.36 -8.18
C TRP A 447 -8.82 -26.47 -7.43
N ILE A 448 -8.41 -26.78 -6.19
CA ILE A 448 -9.08 -27.79 -5.36
C ILE A 448 -10.54 -27.41 -5.12
N HIS A 449 -10.81 -26.13 -4.81
CA HIS A 449 -12.17 -25.66 -4.59
C HIS A 449 -13.02 -25.83 -5.85
N TYR A 450 -12.48 -25.45 -7.01
CA TYR A 450 -13.18 -25.61 -8.30
C TYR A 450 -13.47 -27.07 -8.64
N ASP A 451 -12.48 -27.97 -8.50
CA ASP A 451 -12.64 -29.39 -8.80
C ASP A 451 -13.69 -30.06 -7.91
N ARG A 452 -13.73 -29.70 -6.62
CA ARG A 452 -14.76 -30.17 -5.69
C ARG A 452 -16.16 -29.69 -6.07
N THR A 453 -16.28 -28.48 -6.59
CA THR A 453 -17.58 -27.90 -6.95
C THR A 453 -18.14 -28.37 -8.29
N TYR A 454 -17.28 -28.78 -9.25
CA TYR A 454 -17.72 -29.00 -10.63
C TYR A 454 -17.30 -30.33 -11.27
N LEU A 455 -16.27 -31.02 -10.77
CA LEU A 455 -15.63 -32.13 -11.51
C LEU A 455 -15.61 -33.48 -10.78
N ASP A 456 -15.95 -33.53 -9.48
CA ASP A 456 -16.00 -34.78 -8.68
C ASP A 456 -14.71 -35.64 -8.78
N ASN A 457 -13.57 -35.00 -9.08
CA ASN A 457 -12.34 -35.64 -9.52
C ASN A 457 -11.23 -35.65 -8.45
N THR A 458 -10.21 -36.49 -8.66
CA THR A 458 -9.20 -36.86 -7.66
C THR A 458 -8.22 -35.71 -7.31
N THR A 459 -8.42 -35.11 -6.13
CA THR A 459 -7.58 -34.04 -5.51
C THR A 459 -6.15 -34.47 -5.10
N GLY A 460 -5.74 -35.71 -5.35
CA GLY A 460 -4.52 -36.30 -4.80
C GLY A 460 -3.21 -35.61 -5.24
N LYS A 461 -3.13 -35.15 -6.49
CA LYS A 461 -1.93 -34.44 -7.00
C LYS A 461 -1.80 -33.05 -6.41
N GLN A 462 -2.91 -32.30 -6.31
CA GLN A 462 -2.95 -30.96 -5.72
C GLN A 462 -2.60 -30.99 -4.23
N LEU A 463 -3.10 -31.98 -3.49
CA LEU A 463 -2.77 -32.16 -2.09
C LEU A 463 -1.28 -32.47 -1.88
N LYS A 464 -0.69 -33.33 -2.73
CA LYS A 464 0.77 -33.58 -2.70
C LYS A 464 1.58 -32.32 -2.99
N LEU A 465 1.14 -31.48 -3.92
CA LEU A 465 1.80 -30.21 -4.21
C LEU A 465 1.70 -29.24 -3.03
N LEU A 466 0.54 -29.14 -2.37
CA LEU A 466 0.39 -28.37 -1.13
C LEU A 466 1.33 -28.85 -0.03
N GLN A 467 1.46 -30.16 0.17
CA GLN A 467 2.40 -30.73 1.15
C GLN A 467 3.85 -30.35 0.85
N LYS A 468 4.25 -30.34 -0.44
CA LYS A 468 5.58 -29.86 -0.85
C LYS A 468 5.75 -28.37 -0.56
N LEU A 469 4.76 -27.54 -0.90
CA LEU A 469 4.77 -26.10 -0.64
C LEU A 469 4.91 -25.80 0.87
N ASP A 470 4.15 -26.50 1.71
CA ASP A 470 4.24 -26.40 3.17
C ASP A 470 5.63 -26.80 3.67
N HIS A 471 6.20 -27.90 3.16
CA HIS A 471 7.54 -28.35 3.53
C HIS A 471 8.63 -27.31 3.23
N TYR A 472 8.61 -26.71 2.05
CA TYR A 472 9.58 -25.64 1.70
C TYR A 472 9.34 -24.36 2.50
N GLY A 473 8.09 -24.00 2.78
CA GLY A 473 7.77 -22.87 3.64
C GLY A 473 8.31 -23.03 5.06
N LEU A 474 8.08 -24.20 5.68
CA LEU A 474 8.62 -24.54 7.00
C LEU A 474 10.15 -24.51 7.01
N GLN A 475 10.80 -25.14 6.03
CA GLN A 475 12.25 -25.17 5.93
C GLN A 475 12.85 -23.75 5.82
N ARG A 476 12.18 -22.85 5.07
CA ARG A 476 12.63 -21.46 4.90
C ARG A 476 12.51 -20.68 6.21
N LEU A 477 11.38 -20.78 6.91
CA LEU A 477 11.17 -20.13 8.21
C LEU A 477 12.18 -20.62 9.25
N GLN A 478 12.44 -21.93 9.30
CA GLN A 478 13.41 -22.54 10.22
C GLN A 478 14.85 -22.06 9.99
N LYS A 479 15.23 -21.76 8.74
CA LYS A 479 16.56 -21.24 8.39
C LYS A 479 16.70 -19.74 8.60
N CYS A 480 15.62 -19.02 8.90
CA CYS A 480 15.66 -17.58 9.04
C CYS A 480 16.36 -17.18 10.35
N THR A 481 17.34 -16.28 10.24
CA THR A 481 18.19 -15.81 11.35
C THR A 481 18.16 -14.29 11.52
N ASN A 482 17.40 -13.57 10.70
CA ASN A 482 17.36 -12.11 10.71
C ASN A 482 15.92 -11.62 10.56
N LEU A 483 15.47 -10.80 11.50
CA LEU A 483 14.09 -10.34 11.55
C LEU A 483 13.71 -9.44 10.37
N ASN A 484 14.65 -8.62 9.87
CA ASN A 484 14.38 -7.73 8.73
C ASN A 484 14.17 -8.53 7.44
N LEU A 485 14.99 -9.56 7.20
CA LEU A 485 14.81 -10.45 6.04
C LEU A 485 13.47 -11.20 6.11
N LEU A 486 13.11 -11.70 7.30
CA LEU A 486 11.81 -12.32 7.52
C LEU A 486 10.68 -11.33 7.21
N TRP A 487 10.80 -10.10 7.70
CA TRP A 487 9.75 -9.09 7.56
C TRP A 487 9.53 -8.65 6.11
N GLU A 488 10.61 -8.49 5.34
CA GLU A 488 10.54 -8.20 3.90
C GLU A 488 9.66 -9.22 3.15
N GLU A 489 9.69 -10.48 3.57
CA GLU A 489 8.86 -11.54 3.00
C GLU A 489 7.44 -11.58 3.58
N LEU A 490 7.26 -11.29 4.88
CA LEU A 490 5.95 -11.32 5.54
C LEU A 490 5.05 -10.12 5.19
N LYS A 491 5.63 -8.96 4.86
CA LYS A 491 4.91 -7.72 4.55
C LYS A 491 4.04 -7.84 3.29
N SER A 492 4.49 -8.62 2.31
CA SER A 492 3.78 -8.85 1.04
C SER A 492 2.73 -9.96 1.11
N LEU A 493 2.73 -10.78 2.16
CA LEU A 493 1.77 -11.87 2.30
C LEU A 493 0.35 -11.33 2.45
N LYS A 494 -0.53 -11.76 1.56
CA LYS A 494 -1.98 -11.49 1.61
C LYS A 494 -2.74 -12.80 1.45
N GLY A 495 -3.83 -12.96 2.19
CA GLY A 495 -4.78 -14.06 2.02
C GLY A 495 -4.78 -15.10 3.15
N ASP A 496 -5.76 -16.00 3.05
CA ASP A 496 -6.09 -17.01 4.07
C ASP A 496 -5.20 -18.26 4.00
N TRP A 497 -4.35 -18.39 2.97
CA TRP A 497 -3.54 -19.59 2.74
C TRP A 497 -2.47 -19.83 3.81
N PHE A 498 -2.13 -18.84 4.65
CA PHE A 498 -1.14 -19.04 5.71
C PHE A 498 -1.57 -20.22 6.59
N ALA A 499 -1.09 -21.42 6.28
CA ALA A 499 -1.56 -22.66 6.88
C ALA A 499 -1.30 -22.58 8.38
N GLU A 500 -2.11 -23.24 9.20
CA GLU A 500 -1.93 -23.19 10.67
C GLU A 500 -0.50 -23.58 11.04
N SER A 501 0.08 -24.58 10.36
CA SER A 501 1.48 -25.01 10.52
C SER A 501 2.51 -23.93 10.15
N LEU A 502 2.35 -23.22 9.03
CA LEU A 502 3.26 -22.15 8.63
C LEU A 502 3.16 -20.93 9.55
N LEU A 503 1.94 -20.65 10.04
CA LEU A 503 1.70 -19.59 11.00
C LEU A 503 2.35 -19.89 12.35
N GLU A 504 2.19 -21.11 12.84
CA GLU A 504 2.85 -21.61 14.05
C GLU A 504 4.38 -21.51 13.93
N GLU A 505 4.98 -21.99 12.83
CA GLU A 505 6.43 -21.89 12.63
C GLU A 505 6.89 -20.43 12.45
N THR A 506 6.07 -19.56 11.85
CA THR A 506 6.40 -18.13 11.75
C THR A 506 6.42 -17.49 13.13
N VAL A 507 5.44 -17.78 13.97
CA VAL A 507 5.41 -17.29 15.35
C VAL A 507 6.57 -17.87 16.16
N ALA A 508 6.90 -19.15 15.99
CA ALA A 508 8.07 -19.77 16.61
C ALA A 508 9.38 -19.11 16.14
N THR A 509 9.48 -18.76 14.86
CA THR A 509 10.63 -18.03 14.32
C THR A 509 10.73 -16.62 14.92
N LEU A 510 9.61 -15.92 15.08
CA LEU A 510 9.56 -14.63 15.79
C LEU A 510 9.95 -14.78 17.27
N HIS A 511 9.61 -15.90 17.92
CA HIS A 511 10.09 -16.20 19.27
C HIS A 511 11.61 -16.39 19.31
N ARG A 512 12.20 -17.08 18.32
CA ARG A 512 13.68 -17.22 18.24
C ARG A 512 14.39 -15.89 18.03
N LEU A 513 13.74 -14.93 17.36
CA LEU A 513 14.27 -13.61 17.03
C LEU A 513 13.75 -12.49 17.96
N MET A 514 13.24 -12.86 19.15
CA MET A 514 12.56 -11.92 20.06
C MET A 514 13.43 -10.75 20.51
N ASP A 515 14.74 -10.98 20.64
CA ASP A 515 15.71 -9.96 21.04
C ASP A 515 15.89 -8.86 20.00
N GLU A 516 15.59 -9.13 18.72
CA GLU A 516 15.64 -8.15 17.63
C GLU A 516 14.39 -7.23 17.60
N ILE A 517 13.34 -7.55 18.38
CA ILE A 517 12.12 -6.74 18.46
C ILE A 517 12.41 -5.45 19.24
N ASN A 518 12.18 -4.30 18.61
CA ASN A 518 12.48 -2.96 19.13
C ASN A 518 11.50 -1.90 18.56
N TYR A 519 11.64 -0.64 19.00
CA TYR A 519 10.77 0.46 18.60
C TYR A 519 10.60 0.67 17.08
N LYS A 520 11.52 0.19 16.24
CA LYS A 520 11.44 0.34 14.77
C LYS A 520 10.51 -0.69 14.10
N ASN A 521 10.44 -1.92 14.63
CA ASN A 521 9.70 -3.02 14.01
C ASN A 521 8.47 -3.47 14.84
N VAL A 522 8.29 -2.94 16.05
CA VAL A 522 7.21 -3.33 16.95
C VAL A 522 5.82 -3.15 16.35
N ALA A 523 5.56 -2.04 15.66
CA ALA A 523 4.27 -1.74 15.03
C ALA A 523 3.94 -2.68 13.87
N GLU A 524 4.97 -3.12 13.16
CA GLU A 524 4.89 -4.05 12.04
C GLU A 524 4.52 -5.46 12.55
N ILE A 525 5.21 -5.94 13.58
CA ILE A 525 4.91 -7.23 14.23
C ILE A 525 3.52 -7.22 14.87
N ALA A 526 3.15 -6.13 15.55
CA ALA A 526 1.81 -5.96 16.11
C ALA A 526 0.72 -6.08 15.03
N SER A 527 0.90 -5.39 13.90
CA SER A 527 -0.01 -5.46 12.74
C SER A 527 -0.09 -6.86 12.14
N PHE A 528 1.00 -7.63 12.15
CA PHE A 528 1.00 -9.02 11.71
C PHE A 528 0.11 -9.89 12.60
N LEU A 529 0.24 -9.80 13.92
CA LEU A 529 -0.60 -10.56 14.87
C LEU A 529 -2.08 -10.20 14.74
N SER A 530 -2.41 -8.91 14.59
CA SER A 530 -3.77 -8.45 14.33
C SER A 530 -4.38 -9.09 13.08
N ARG A 531 -3.59 -9.19 12.00
CA ARG A 531 -4.05 -9.71 10.71
C ARG A 531 -4.19 -11.22 10.71
N THR A 532 -3.29 -11.94 11.36
CA THR A 532 -3.31 -13.41 11.42
C THR A 532 -4.30 -13.96 12.43
N ASN A 533 -4.80 -13.12 13.35
CA ASN A 533 -5.66 -13.51 14.47
C ASN A 533 -5.01 -14.62 15.33
N TYR A 534 -3.68 -14.63 15.42
CA TYR A 534 -2.91 -15.59 16.20
C TYR A 534 -2.55 -15.00 17.56
N LEU A 535 -3.00 -15.64 18.64
CA LEU A 535 -2.72 -15.20 20.00
C LEU A 535 -1.42 -15.82 20.52
N SER A 536 -0.39 -14.97 20.66
CA SER A 536 0.89 -15.32 21.28
C SER A 536 1.19 -14.32 22.40
N THR A 537 0.89 -14.71 23.64
CA THR A 537 1.07 -13.87 24.84
C THR A 537 2.51 -13.37 24.95
N LEU A 538 3.51 -14.23 24.77
CA LEU A 538 4.93 -13.86 24.85
C LEU A 538 5.33 -12.72 23.88
N LEU A 539 4.78 -12.72 22.66
CA LEU A 539 5.05 -11.65 21.69
C LEU A 539 4.30 -10.37 22.06
N LEU A 540 3.07 -10.47 22.55
CA LEU A 540 2.27 -9.33 22.99
C LEU A 540 2.89 -8.67 24.22
N ASP A 541 3.40 -9.47 25.16
CA ASP A 541 4.12 -9.00 26.35
C ASP A 541 5.43 -8.30 25.94
N ARG A 542 6.15 -8.87 24.97
CA ARG A 542 7.35 -8.23 24.41
C ARG A 542 7.02 -6.90 23.73
N ILE A 543 5.93 -6.83 22.95
CA ILE A 543 5.45 -5.59 22.33
C ILE A 543 5.16 -4.53 23.40
N ALA A 544 4.39 -4.89 24.43
CA ALA A 544 4.06 -3.98 25.53
C ALA A 544 5.32 -3.50 26.26
N SER A 545 6.24 -4.41 26.58
CA SER A 545 7.52 -4.09 27.24
C SER A 545 8.40 -3.15 26.41
N VAL A 546 8.50 -3.35 25.09
CA VAL A 546 9.29 -2.46 24.20
C VAL A 546 8.69 -1.06 24.19
N VAL A 547 7.36 -0.95 24.15
CA VAL A 547 6.68 0.34 24.18
C VAL A 547 6.95 1.02 25.51
N LEU A 548 6.66 0.37 26.65
CA LEU A 548 6.93 0.91 27.99
C LEU A 548 8.37 1.46 28.14
N GLN A 549 9.36 0.77 27.57
CA GLN A 549 10.77 1.17 27.66
C GLN A 549 11.18 2.29 26.67
N GLN A 550 10.47 2.44 25.53
CA GLN A 550 10.97 3.22 24.39
C GLN A 550 9.88 4.08 23.70
N THR A 551 8.75 4.38 24.36
CA THR A 551 7.64 5.17 23.79
C THR A 551 8.10 6.47 23.14
N GLU A 552 9.06 7.18 23.75
CA GLU A 552 9.57 8.47 23.23
C GLU A 552 10.18 8.34 21.82
N LYS A 553 10.67 7.15 21.44
CA LYS A 553 11.23 6.87 20.11
C LYS A 553 10.18 6.40 19.10
N ILE A 554 8.97 6.09 19.56
CA ILE A 554 7.86 5.61 18.73
C ILE A 554 7.04 6.80 18.26
N HIS A 555 6.87 6.92 16.95
CA HIS A 555 6.02 7.97 16.40
C HIS A 555 4.54 7.71 16.78
N PRO A 556 3.76 8.74 17.16
CA PRO A 556 2.34 8.59 17.54
C PRO A 556 1.49 7.82 16.51
N PHE A 557 1.79 7.94 15.22
CA PHE A 557 1.04 7.25 14.15
C PHE A 557 1.22 5.72 14.19
N ALA A 558 2.25 5.22 14.87
CA ALA A 558 2.50 3.80 15.06
C ALA A 558 1.73 3.20 16.26
N ILE A 559 1.14 4.03 17.13
CA ILE A 559 0.47 3.57 18.36
C ILE A 559 -0.81 2.77 18.05
N LEU A 560 -1.63 3.20 17.08
CA LEU A 560 -2.82 2.42 16.68
C LEU A 560 -2.43 1.00 16.21
N PRO A 561 -1.51 0.81 15.26
CA PRO A 561 -0.95 -0.50 14.91
C PRO A 561 -0.50 -1.35 16.10
N ILE A 562 0.11 -0.72 17.11
CA ILE A 562 0.61 -1.38 18.33
C ILE A 562 -0.53 -1.85 19.24
N ILE A 563 -1.61 -1.07 19.37
CA ILE A 563 -2.78 -1.39 20.23
C ILE A 563 -3.69 -2.44 19.57
N LEU A 564 -3.79 -2.42 18.24
CA LEU A 564 -4.71 -3.28 17.48
C LEU A 564 -4.68 -4.77 17.85
N PRO A 565 -3.53 -5.45 18.05
CA PRO A 565 -3.55 -6.86 18.39
C PRO A 565 -4.16 -7.14 19.76
N PHE A 566 -3.95 -6.27 20.75
CA PHE A 566 -4.56 -6.41 22.08
C PHE A 566 -6.09 -6.32 21.98
N SER A 567 -6.58 -5.32 21.25
CA SER A 567 -8.00 -5.09 20.97
C SER A 567 -8.65 -6.27 20.22
N ILE A 568 -8.00 -6.77 19.16
CA ILE A 568 -8.56 -7.84 18.31
C ILE A 568 -8.53 -9.19 19.04
N LEU A 569 -7.40 -9.51 19.69
CA LEU A 569 -7.15 -10.80 20.32
C LEU A 569 -7.68 -10.87 21.75
N ASN A 570 -8.26 -9.78 22.27
CA ASN A 570 -8.81 -9.68 23.63
C ASN A 570 -7.78 -10.12 24.68
N TYR A 571 -6.62 -9.47 24.66
CA TYR A 571 -5.51 -9.81 25.54
C TYR A 571 -5.01 -8.57 26.27
N ASP A 572 -4.89 -8.68 27.59
CA ASP A 572 -4.29 -7.66 28.44
C ASP A 572 -2.87 -8.08 28.82
N PRO A 573 -1.84 -7.27 28.47
CA PRO A 573 -0.47 -7.58 28.85
C PRO A 573 -0.25 -7.36 30.35
N PRO A 574 0.86 -7.89 30.91
CA PRO A 574 1.35 -7.44 32.21
C PRO A 574 1.48 -5.91 32.22
N GLN A 575 1.01 -5.26 33.29
CA GLN A 575 0.98 -3.79 33.41
C GLN A 575 0.11 -3.10 32.32
N SER A 576 -1.01 -3.71 31.94
CA SER A 576 -1.97 -3.19 30.96
C SER A 576 -2.32 -1.72 31.18
N ASP A 577 -2.64 -1.33 32.41
CA ASP A 577 -3.02 0.06 32.76
C ASP A 577 -1.90 1.05 32.46
N GLU A 578 -0.66 0.71 32.80
CA GLU A 578 0.52 1.54 32.52
C GLU A 578 0.80 1.61 31.02
N PHE A 579 0.71 0.48 30.32
CA PHE A 579 0.92 0.39 28.88
C PHE A 579 -0.08 1.23 28.09
N PHE A 580 -1.38 1.05 28.33
CA PHE A 580 -2.42 1.84 27.66
C PHE A 580 -2.39 3.31 28.10
N GLY A 581 -2.11 3.57 29.37
CA GLY A 581 -1.91 4.93 29.91
C GLY A 581 -0.82 5.69 29.17
N ILE A 582 0.37 5.10 29.02
CA ILE A 582 1.50 5.70 28.30
C ILE A 582 1.17 5.90 26.81
N CYS A 583 0.53 4.92 26.16
CA CYS A 583 0.14 5.04 24.75
C CYS A 583 -0.82 6.22 24.52
N VAL A 584 -1.82 6.38 25.39
CA VAL A 584 -2.80 7.46 25.29
C VAL A 584 -2.19 8.81 25.65
N GLN A 585 -1.37 8.88 26.70
CA GLN A 585 -0.66 10.10 27.07
C GLN A 585 0.23 10.60 25.92
N HIS A 586 0.93 9.70 25.23
CA HIS A 586 1.76 10.04 24.08
C HIS A 586 0.95 10.55 22.88
N LEU A 587 -0.30 10.10 22.74
CA LEU A 587 -1.20 10.54 21.68
C LEU A 587 -1.90 11.87 21.97
N ASN A 588 -2.03 12.26 23.25
CA ASN A 588 -2.79 13.45 23.65
C ASN A 588 -2.27 14.73 22.99
N SER A 589 -0.96 14.89 22.81
CA SER A 589 -0.38 16.05 22.11
C SER A 589 -0.63 16.07 20.59
N TYR A 590 -1.15 14.98 20.02
CA TYR A 590 -1.35 14.80 18.59
C TYR A 590 -2.83 14.65 18.18
N LEU A 591 -3.78 14.69 19.13
CA LEU A 591 -5.22 14.50 18.85
C LEU A 591 -5.77 15.50 17.82
N SER A 592 -5.28 16.74 17.78
CA SER A 592 -5.71 17.74 16.80
C SER A 592 -5.11 17.52 15.40
N VAL A 593 -3.98 16.82 15.31
CA VAL A 593 -3.21 16.60 14.08
C VAL A 593 -3.62 15.29 13.40
N LEU A 594 -3.91 14.26 14.19
CA LEU A 594 -4.27 12.93 13.71
C LEU A 594 -5.51 12.96 12.81
N ASP A 595 -5.50 12.10 11.80
CA ASP A 595 -6.65 11.93 10.91
C ASP A 595 -7.86 11.38 11.68
N PRO A 596 -9.08 11.92 11.46
CA PRO A 596 -10.32 11.43 12.05
C PRO A 596 -10.50 9.92 11.93
N LEU A 597 -10.12 9.33 10.79
CA LEU A 597 -10.08 7.89 10.58
C LEU A 597 -9.31 7.17 11.69
N MET A 598 -8.05 7.58 11.92
CA MET A 598 -7.16 6.98 12.90
C MET A 598 -7.75 7.07 14.31
N LEU A 599 -8.33 8.22 14.64
CA LEU A 599 -8.94 8.45 15.97
C LEU A 599 -10.18 7.58 16.19
N VAL A 600 -11.04 7.38 15.19
CA VAL A 600 -12.18 6.46 15.29
C VAL A 600 -11.73 5.03 15.51
N PHE A 601 -10.75 4.56 14.73
CA PHE A 601 -10.21 3.21 14.89
C PHE A 601 -9.53 3.01 16.25
N LEU A 602 -8.78 4.01 16.72
CA LEU A 602 -8.16 4.01 18.04
C LEU A 602 -9.20 3.97 19.15
N GLY A 603 -10.18 4.87 19.12
CA GLY A 603 -11.25 4.93 20.12
C GLY A 603 -12.02 3.62 20.19
N PHE A 604 -12.37 3.04 19.03
CA PHE A 604 -12.99 1.71 18.98
C PHE A 604 -12.10 0.61 19.56
N SER A 605 -10.80 0.60 19.23
CA SER A 605 -9.87 -0.39 19.76
C SER A 605 -9.69 -0.29 21.27
N LEU A 606 -9.64 0.92 21.82
CA LEU A 606 -9.59 1.12 23.27
C LEU A 606 -10.91 0.73 23.95
N ALA A 607 -12.07 1.03 23.34
CA ALA A 607 -13.37 0.62 23.86
C ALA A 607 -13.53 -0.92 23.92
N THR A 608 -12.98 -1.65 22.94
CA THR A 608 -12.97 -3.13 23.02
C THR A 608 -12.18 -3.66 24.21
N LEU A 609 -11.18 -2.90 24.66
CA LEU A 609 -10.31 -3.16 25.81
C LEU A 609 -10.83 -2.53 27.11
N GLU A 610 -12.06 -2.01 27.13
CA GLU A 610 -12.67 -1.38 28.31
C GLU A 610 -11.93 -0.10 28.77
N TYR A 611 -11.17 0.53 27.86
CA TYR A 611 -10.43 1.75 28.12
C TYR A 611 -11.06 2.93 27.39
N PHE A 612 -11.48 3.96 28.14
CA PHE A 612 -12.25 5.11 27.62
C PHE A 612 -11.62 6.45 28.00
N PRO A 613 -10.54 6.89 27.33
CA PRO A 613 -9.90 8.16 27.65
C PRO A 613 -10.81 9.34 27.33
N GLU A 614 -11.10 10.17 28.34
CA GLU A 614 -12.02 11.30 28.20
C GLU A 614 -11.57 12.28 27.10
N ASP A 615 -10.29 12.67 27.08
CA ASP A 615 -9.74 13.60 26.08
C ASP A 615 -9.96 13.10 24.64
N LEU A 616 -9.78 11.80 24.41
CA LEU A 616 -9.98 11.17 23.11
C LEU A 616 -11.46 11.16 22.72
N LEU A 617 -12.35 10.79 23.66
CA LEU A 617 -13.79 10.77 23.40
C LEU A 617 -14.34 12.17 23.15
N GLN A 618 -13.93 13.17 23.92
CA GLN A 618 -14.30 14.56 23.71
C GLN A 618 -13.80 15.08 22.35
N ALA A 619 -12.60 14.66 21.91
CA ALA A 619 -12.09 15.00 20.59
C ALA A 619 -12.93 14.38 19.46
N ILE A 620 -13.30 13.10 19.58
CA ILE A 620 -14.05 12.35 18.55
C ILE A 620 -15.52 12.80 18.49
N PHE A 621 -16.20 12.95 19.62
CA PHE A 621 -17.63 13.28 19.66
C PHE A 621 -17.90 14.80 19.60
N ASN A 622 -16.92 15.58 19.15
CA ASN A 622 -17.05 17.00 18.89
C ASN A 622 -17.73 17.26 17.53
N ILE A 623 -18.65 18.23 17.46
CA ILE A 623 -19.33 18.63 16.21
C ILE A 623 -18.34 19.01 15.09
N LYS A 624 -17.26 19.72 15.43
CA LYS A 624 -16.21 20.09 14.46
C LYS A 624 -15.49 18.85 13.90
N PHE A 625 -15.27 17.85 14.74
CA PHE A 625 -14.63 16.60 14.35
C PHE A 625 -15.56 15.78 13.44
N LEU A 626 -16.83 15.62 13.83
CA LEU A 626 -17.82 14.90 13.03
C LEU A 626 -18.02 15.56 11.65
N ALA A 627 -18.10 16.88 11.59
CA ALA A 627 -18.15 17.61 10.32
C ALA A 627 -16.89 17.41 9.47
N LYS A 628 -15.70 17.39 10.08
CA LYS A 628 -14.44 17.05 9.39
C LYS A 628 -14.52 15.62 8.85
N MET A 629 -15.02 14.67 9.64
CA MET A 629 -15.15 13.27 9.25
C MET A 629 -16.10 13.09 8.06
N ASP A 630 -17.28 13.72 8.06
CA ASP A 630 -18.22 13.66 6.94
C ASP A 630 -17.55 14.09 5.63
N SER A 631 -16.78 15.19 5.66
CA SER A 631 -16.00 15.63 4.51
C SER A 631 -14.92 14.64 4.07
N GLN A 632 -14.39 13.82 5.00
CA GLN A 632 -13.44 12.76 4.65
C GLN A 632 -14.12 11.58 3.98
N LEU A 633 -15.27 11.16 4.50
CA LEU A 633 -16.02 10.00 4.02
C LEU A 633 -16.45 10.14 2.56
N GLU A 634 -16.67 11.35 2.08
CA GLU A 634 -16.95 11.67 0.66
C GLU A 634 -15.77 11.40 -0.28
N LEU A 635 -14.54 11.39 0.23
CA LEU A 635 -13.30 11.20 -0.54
C LEU A 635 -12.79 9.77 -0.54
N LEU A 636 -13.32 8.91 0.33
CA LEU A 636 -12.92 7.50 0.43
C LEU A 636 -13.71 6.63 -0.55
N CYS A 637 -13.14 5.48 -0.92
CA CYS A 637 -13.91 4.46 -1.64
C CYS A 637 -15.07 3.93 -0.79
N SER A 638 -16.13 3.44 -1.43
CA SER A 638 -17.38 3.07 -0.76
C SER A 638 -17.17 2.04 0.36
N SER A 639 -16.30 1.05 0.10
CA SER A 639 -15.98 -0.03 1.03
C SER A 639 -15.15 0.42 2.24
N LEU A 640 -14.28 1.42 2.09
CA LEU A 640 -13.54 1.99 3.22
C LEU A 640 -14.46 2.92 4.01
N SER A 641 -15.18 3.82 3.35
CA SER A 641 -16.14 4.74 3.99
C SER A 641 -17.15 3.99 4.88
N MET A 642 -17.73 2.91 4.37
CA MET A 642 -18.63 2.04 5.15
C MET A 642 -17.96 1.44 6.40
N ARG A 643 -16.69 1.02 6.29
CA ARG A 643 -15.93 0.49 7.43
C ARG A 643 -15.70 1.54 8.51
N VAL A 644 -15.40 2.78 8.13
CA VAL A 644 -15.22 3.90 9.08
C VAL A 644 -16.52 4.21 9.79
N GLN A 645 -17.62 4.36 9.04
CA GLN A 645 -18.94 4.64 9.59
C GLN A 645 -19.41 3.53 10.54
N LEU A 646 -19.16 2.27 10.19
CA LEU A 646 -19.43 1.13 11.07
C LEU A 646 -18.63 1.23 12.37
N ARG A 647 -17.34 1.58 12.31
CA ARG A 647 -16.49 1.71 13.50
C ARG A 647 -16.88 2.89 14.39
N LEU A 648 -17.24 4.03 13.79
CA LEU A 648 -17.77 5.16 14.56
C LEU A 648 -19.06 4.78 15.28
N MET A 649 -19.97 4.09 14.59
CA MET A 649 -21.21 3.62 15.18
C MET A 649 -20.96 2.63 16.32
N GLU A 650 -20.04 1.67 16.14
CA GLU A 650 -19.67 0.72 17.18
C GLU A 650 -19.01 1.39 18.39
N LEU A 651 -18.20 2.44 18.17
CA LEU A 651 -17.64 3.26 19.23
C LEU A 651 -18.71 4.06 19.97
N ASN A 652 -19.62 4.75 19.26
CA ASN A 652 -20.72 5.48 19.87
C ASN A 652 -21.60 4.55 20.71
N ARG A 653 -21.87 3.34 20.19
CA ARG A 653 -22.58 2.29 20.92
C ARG A 653 -21.87 1.93 22.23
N ALA A 654 -20.56 1.72 22.20
CA ALA A 654 -19.79 1.37 23.39
C ALA A 654 -19.84 2.48 24.44
N VAL A 655 -19.63 3.73 24.02
CA VAL A 655 -19.68 4.89 24.92
C VAL A 655 -21.07 5.09 25.54
N CYS A 656 -22.14 4.96 24.76
CA CYS A 656 -23.50 5.10 25.29
C CYS A 656 -23.88 4.02 26.32
N LEU A 657 -23.30 2.82 26.20
CA LEU A 657 -23.63 1.68 27.06
C LEU A 657 -22.70 1.60 28.28
N GLU A 658 -21.40 1.72 28.07
CA GLU A 658 -20.37 1.54 29.11
C GLU A 658 -20.05 2.84 29.86
N CYS A 659 -20.27 4.01 29.26
CA CYS A 659 -19.92 5.31 29.86
C CYS A 659 -21.05 6.36 29.76
N PRO A 660 -22.25 6.09 30.31
CA PRO A 660 -23.39 7.02 30.25
C PRO A 660 -23.11 8.38 30.90
N GLU A 661 -22.14 8.47 31.82
CA GLU A 661 -21.70 9.69 32.49
C GLU A 661 -21.17 10.76 31.54
N TYR A 662 -20.64 10.39 30.36
CA TYR A 662 -20.17 11.35 29.36
C TYR A 662 -21.31 12.02 28.59
N GLN A 663 -22.56 11.57 28.76
CA GLN A 663 -23.76 12.16 28.15
C GLN A 663 -23.70 12.28 26.61
N ILE A 664 -22.91 11.44 25.95
CA ILE A 664 -22.84 11.38 24.49
C ILE A 664 -24.11 10.69 23.99
N PRO A 665 -24.92 11.34 23.12
CA PRO A 665 -26.16 10.75 22.64
C PRO A 665 -25.89 9.64 21.62
N TRP A 666 -26.86 8.74 21.48
CA TRP A 666 -26.94 7.83 20.34
C TRP A 666 -27.47 8.59 19.11
N PHE A 667 -26.73 8.57 17.99
CA PHE A 667 -27.12 9.30 16.77
C PHE A 667 -27.09 8.45 15.49
N HIS A 668 -27.01 7.12 15.61
CA HIS A 668 -26.85 6.20 14.47
C HIS A 668 -28.12 5.41 14.08
N ASP A 669 -29.30 5.75 14.60
CA ASP A 669 -30.57 5.06 14.29
C ASP A 669 -30.80 4.89 12.77
N ARG A 670 -30.74 5.99 12.02
CA ARG A 670 -30.99 5.97 10.57
C ARG A 670 -29.98 5.11 9.83
N PHE A 671 -28.70 5.19 10.22
CA PHE A 671 -27.63 4.40 9.61
C PHE A 671 -27.85 2.90 9.84
N CYS A 672 -28.17 2.50 11.08
CA CYS A 672 -28.42 1.10 11.42
C CYS A 672 -29.67 0.53 10.72
N GLN A 673 -30.75 1.30 10.62
CA GLN A 673 -31.96 0.89 9.89
C GLN A 673 -31.69 0.65 8.40
N GLN A 674 -30.93 1.54 7.76
CA GLN A 674 -30.53 1.38 6.35
C GLN A 674 -29.67 0.14 6.13
N GLN A 675 -28.78 -0.17 7.07
CA GLN A 675 -27.92 -1.35 6.97
C GLN A 675 -28.71 -2.64 7.19
N TYR A 676 -29.61 -2.65 8.18
CA TYR A 676 -30.46 -3.81 8.45
C TYR A 676 -31.38 -4.15 7.26
N ASN A 677 -31.98 -3.15 6.61
CA ASN A 677 -32.82 -3.37 5.44
C ASN A 677 -32.07 -3.97 4.24
N LYS A 678 -30.74 -3.81 4.17
CA LYS A 678 -29.88 -4.45 3.16
C LYS A 678 -29.49 -5.88 3.54
N ASP A 679 -29.36 -6.16 4.83
CA ASP A 679 -29.13 -7.49 5.39
C ASP A 679 -30.47 -8.17 5.71
N THR A 680 -31.21 -8.61 4.70
CA THR A 680 -32.28 -9.62 4.86
C THR A 680 -31.64 -10.96 5.24
N GLY A 681 -31.12 -11.06 6.45
CA GLY A 681 -30.29 -12.15 6.91
C GLY A 681 -31.04 -13.47 6.95
N SER A 682 -30.67 -14.40 6.07
CA SER A 682 -31.04 -15.81 6.18
C SER A 682 -30.24 -16.46 7.33
N MET A 683 -30.91 -17.18 8.22
CA MET A 683 -30.22 -17.99 9.25
C MET A 683 -29.36 -19.07 8.59
N ASN A 684 -28.14 -19.24 9.08
CA ASN A 684 -27.29 -20.36 8.63
C ASN A 684 -27.86 -21.72 9.09
N GLY A 685 -27.36 -22.82 8.52
CA GLY A 685 -27.89 -24.16 8.82
C GLY A 685 -27.82 -24.53 10.32
N ALA A 686 -26.76 -24.13 11.02
CA ALA A 686 -26.61 -24.35 12.45
C ALA A 686 -27.64 -23.55 13.26
N GLN A 687 -27.84 -22.27 12.93
CA GLN A 687 -28.84 -21.40 13.55
C GLN A 687 -30.26 -21.95 13.35
N GLN A 688 -30.60 -22.44 12.15
CA GLN A 688 -31.90 -23.07 11.92
C GLN A 688 -32.09 -24.33 12.78
N GLN A 689 -31.03 -25.12 12.95
CA GLN A 689 -31.05 -26.32 13.77
C GLN A 689 -31.23 -25.97 15.26
N ILE A 690 -30.47 -24.98 15.75
CA ILE A 690 -30.56 -24.45 17.11
C ILE A 690 -31.96 -23.89 17.37
N TYR A 691 -32.52 -23.09 16.46
CA TYR A 691 -33.86 -22.53 16.59
C TYR A 691 -34.93 -23.62 16.79
N LYS A 692 -34.91 -24.68 15.96
CA LYS A 692 -35.84 -25.80 16.08
C LYS A 692 -35.70 -26.50 17.43
N MET A 693 -34.47 -26.77 17.87
CA MET A 693 -34.23 -27.41 19.16
C MET A 693 -34.62 -26.51 20.34
N LEU A 694 -34.37 -25.21 20.26
CA LEU A 694 -34.78 -24.25 21.28
C LEU A 694 -36.30 -24.20 21.42
N ALA A 695 -37.03 -24.20 20.30
CA ALA A 695 -38.49 -24.28 20.31
C ALA A 695 -38.98 -25.57 20.98
N GLU A 696 -38.32 -26.72 20.73
CA GLU A 696 -38.66 -27.98 21.42
C GLU A 696 -38.32 -27.94 22.92
N VAL A 697 -37.15 -27.41 23.30
CA VAL A 697 -36.69 -27.30 24.70
C VAL A 697 -37.58 -26.37 25.53
N LEU A 698 -38.06 -25.27 24.93
CA LEU A 698 -38.87 -24.26 25.62
C LEU A 698 -40.39 -24.52 25.51
N GLY A 699 -40.81 -25.59 24.84
CA GLY A 699 -42.21 -26.00 24.77
C GLY A 699 -43.04 -25.32 23.67
N GLY A 700 -42.40 -24.75 22.65
CA GLY A 700 -43.03 -24.20 21.44
C GLY A 700 -42.27 -23.03 20.81
N THR A 701 -42.59 -22.70 19.56
CA THR A 701 -41.98 -21.57 18.82
C THR A 701 -42.33 -20.21 19.41
N ASN A 702 -43.45 -20.12 20.14
CA ASN A 702 -43.92 -18.86 20.75
C ASN A 702 -43.04 -18.38 21.92
N TYR A 703 -42.09 -19.22 22.37
CA TYR A 703 -41.17 -18.94 23.47
C TYR A 703 -39.78 -18.48 23.02
N VAL A 704 -39.53 -18.42 21.70
CA VAL A 704 -38.24 -18.03 21.12
C VAL A 704 -38.46 -16.97 20.05
N LYS A 705 -37.76 -15.85 20.16
CA LYS A 705 -37.72 -14.82 19.12
C LYS A 705 -36.37 -14.87 18.41
N ALA A 706 -36.37 -15.10 17.10
CA ALA A 706 -35.14 -15.14 16.31
C ALA A 706 -34.75 -13.74 15.77
N SER A 707 -33.45 -13.52 15.56
CA SER A 707 -32.90 -12.30 14.94
C SER A 707 -33.39 -10.99 15.56
N VAL A 708 -33.29 -10.89 16.89
CA VAL A 708 -33.75 -9.72 17.64
C VAL A 708 -32.73 -8.59 17.55
N LEU A 709 -33.20 -7.36 17.37
CA LEU A 709 -32.39 -6.15 17.51
C LEU A 709 -32.63 -5.51 18.87
N THR A 710 -31.55 -5.22 19.57
CA THR A 710 -31.58 -4.38 20.78
C THR A 710 -31.81 -2.90 20.43
N PRO A 711 -32.13 -2.03 21.41
CA PRO A 711 -32.26 -0.59 21.18
C PRO A 711 -31.04 0.09 20.54
N TYR A 712 -29.83 -0.46 20.77
CA TYR A 712 -28.59 0.01 20.15
C TYR A 712 -28.14 -0.86 18.97
N TYR A 713 -29.04 -1.64 18.36
CA TYR A 713 -28.81 -2.45 17.15
C TYR A 713 -27.68 -3.49 17.28
N HIS A 714 -27.46 -4.07 18.47
CA HIS A 714 -26.89 -5.42 18.54
C HIS A 714 -27.90 -6.42 18.00
N LYS A 715 -27.44 -7.29 17.10
CA LYS A 715 -28.21 -8.44 16.61
C LYS A 715 -28.01 -9.61 17.56
N ILE A 716 -29.10 -10.13 18.10
CA ILE A 716 -29.16 -11.35 18.91
C ILE A 716 -29.72 -12.47 18.03
N ASP A 717 -29.09 -13.64 18.04
CA ASP A 717 -29.54 -14.77 17.22
C ASP A 717 -30.90 -15.29 17.72
N PHE A 718 -31.01 -15.57 19.03
CA PHE A 718 -32.27 -15.97 19.66
C PHE A 718 -32.45 -15.30 21.01
N GLU A 719 -33.68 -14.86 21.29
CA GLU A 719 -34.10 -14.33 22.58
C GLU A 719 -35.18 -15.24 23.17
N CYS A 720 -35.11 -15.50 24.47
CA CYS A 720 -36.20 -16.09 25.24
C CYS A 720 -36.32 -15.43 26.61
N ILE A 721 -37.48 -15.59 27.26
CA ILE A 721 -37.77 -15.01 28.57
C ILE A 721 -38.17 -16.13 29.52
N LEU A 722 -37.54 -16.20 30.68
CA LEU A 722 -37.94 -17.09 31.76
C LEU A 722 -38.55 -16.29 32.92
N ASP A 723 -39.60 -16.80 33.53
CA ASP A 723 -40.16 -16.22 34.74
C ASP A 723 -39.28 -16.49 35.98
N LYS A 724 -39.68 -15.96 37.14
CA LYS A 724 -39.00 -16.17 38.42
C LYS A 724 -38.88 -17.64 38.87
N ARG A 725 -39.64 -18.56 38.25
CA ARG A 725 -39.62 -20.01 38.49
C ARG A 725 -38.89 -20.76 37.36
N LYS A 726 -38.13 -20.05 36.52
CA LYS A 726 -37.42 -20.58 35.35
C LYS A 726 -38.35 -21.22 34.31
N LYS A 727 -39.62 -20.80 34.24
CA LYS A 727 -40.56 -21.26 33.21
C LYS A 727 -40.56 -20.31 32.01
N PRO A 728 -40.54 -20.83 30.76
CA PRO A 728 -40.62 -20.00 29.56
C PRO A 728 -41.90 -19.16 29.50
N LEU A 729 -41.77 -17.89 29.13
CA LEU A 729 -42.88 -16.97 28.89
C LEU A 729 -43.11 -16.78 27.39
N PRO A 730 -44.37 -16.88 26.90
CA PRO A 730 -44.64 -16.72 25.48
C PRO A 730 -44.56 -15.24 25.09
N TYR A 731 -43.99 -14.97 23.92
CA TYR A 731 -44.12 -13.66 23.28
C TYR A 731 -45.59 -13.50 22.82
N GLY A 732 -46.31 -12.52 23.38
CA GLY A 732 -47.75 -12.38 23.24
C GLY A 732 -48.26 -12.43 21.80
N SER A 733 -49.36 -13.16 21.59
CA SER A 733 -50.08 -13.30 20.33
C SER A 733 -50.91 -12.05 20.02
N ASN A 734 -50.47 -11.23 19.06
CA ASN A 734 -51.42 -10.43 18.28
C ASN A 734 -52.16 -11.40 17.33
N SER A 735 -53.34 -11.83 17.77
CA SER A 735 -54.43 -12.49 17.04
C SER A 735 -54.15 -12.98 15.61
N ILE A 736 -54.02 -14.30 15.41
CA ILE A 736 -54.41 -14.94 14.15
C ILE A 736 -55.48 -15.97 14.48
N THR A 737 -56.72 -15.58 14.20
CA THR A 737 -57.87 -16.47 14.14
C THR A 737 -57.65 -17.57 13.10
N LEU A 738 -57.92 -18.78 13.56
CA LEU A 738 -58.10 -20.04 12.85
C LEU A 738 -58.53 -19.91 11.37
N GLY A 739 -57.76 -20.54 10.48
CA GLY A 739 -58.25 -20.97 9.16
C GLY A 739 -57.57 -20.37 7.94
N LYS A 740 -56.25 -20.57 7.80
CA LYS A 740 -55.54 -20.79 6.51
C LYS A 740 -54.06 -21.02 6.82
N LEU A 741 -53.50 -22.11 6.29
CA LEU A 741 -52.06 -22.39 6.33
C LEU A 741 -51.36 -21.29 5.50
N PRO A 742 -50.51 -20.42 6.07
CA PRO A 742 -49.82 -19.41 5.28
C PRO A 742 -48.52 -20.00 4.74
N GLU A 743 -48.29 -19.83 3.43
CA GLU A 743 -46.94 -19.86 2.86
C GLU A 743 -46.01 -18.98 3.71
N MET A 744 -44.86 -19.52 4.10
CA MET A 744 -43.91 -18.95 5.07
C MET A 744 -43.30 -17.62 4.57
N HIS A 745 -44.02 -16.52 4.77
CA HIS A 745 -43.47 -15.17 4.83
C HIS A 745 -43.43 -14.74 6.30
N TRP A 746 -42.21 -14.63 6.85
CA TRP A 746 -41.98 -14.26 8.25
C TRP A 746 -42.32 -12.77 8.48
N GLU A 747 -43.41 -12.49 9.18
CA GLU A 747 -43.76 -11.13 9.60
C GLU A 747 -42.67 -10.58 10.54
N SER A 748 -41.97 -9.56 10.06
CA SER A 748 -40.92 -8.83 10.77
C SER A 748 -41.56 -7.86 11.77
N ASN A 749 -41.96 -8.35 12.94
CA ASN A 749 -42.49 -7.49 14.02
C ASN A 749 -41.34 -6.71 14.69
N THR A 750 -41.03 -5.54 14.13
CA THR A 750 -40.15 -4.48 14.62
C THR A 750 -40.78 -3.76 15.82
N GLN A 751 -40.77 -4.40 16.98
CA GLN A 751 -40.79 -3.67 18.25
C GLN A 751 -39.36 -3.62 18.79
N ILE A 752 -38.77 -2.43 18.82
CA ILE A 752 -37.60 -2.11 19.64
C ILE A 752 -37.98 -2.49 21.07
N THR A 753 -37.31 -3.48 21.64
CA THR A 753 -37.73 -4.22 22.85
C THR A 753 -37.61 -3.39 24.13
N GLY A 754 -38.51 -2.42 24.28
CA GLY A 754 -38.74 -1.65 25.51
C GLY A 754 -39.83 -2.22 26.41
N SER A 755 -40.30 -3.46 26.21
CA SER A 755 -41.30 -4.06 27.09
C SER A 755 -40.69 -4.37 28.47
N THR A 756 -41.29 -3.79 29.50
CA THR A 756 -40.96 -4.07 30.90
C THR A 756 -41.18 -5.56 31.18
N LEU A 757 -40.13 -6.27 31.56
CA LEU A 757 -40.24 -7.68 31.93
C LEU A 757 -41.08 -7.80 33.21
N PRO A 758 -41.86 -8.89 33.38
CA PRO A 758 -42.50 -9.18 34.66
C PRO A 758 -41.48 -9.17 35.81
N PRO A 759 -41.82 -8.70 37.01
CA PRO A 759 -40.89 -8.68 38.14
C PRO A 759 -40.28 -10.06 38.42
N GLY A 760 -38.95 -10.14 38.39
CA GLY A 760 -38.18 -11.37 38.59
C GLY A 760 -38.07 -12.28 37.35
N ALA A 761 -38.55 -11.86 36.18
CA ALA A 761 -38.29 -12.55 34.92
C ALA A 761 -36.90 -12.16 34.37
N GLU A 762 -36.22 -13.14 33.76
CA GLU A 762 -34.93 -12.96 33.11
C GLU A 762 -35.08 -13.04 31.58
N ARG A 763 -34.40 -12.14 30.87
CA ARG A 763 -34.30 -12.16 29.41
C ARG A 763 -32.97 -12.79 29.03
N ILE A 764 -33.03 -13.82 28.18
CA ILE A 764 -31.86 -14.58 27.76
C ILE A 764 -31.57 -14.26 26.31
N ALA A 765 -30.32 -13.89 26.01
CA ALA A 765 -29.79 -13.79 24.66
C ALA A 765 -28.95 -15.03 24.38
N LEU A 766 -29.38 -15.87 23.45
CA LEU A 766 -28.57 -16.98 22.93
C LEU A 766 -27.87 -16.56 21.65
N GLU A 767 -26.55 -16.76 21.61
CA GLU A 767 -25.70 -16.43 20.47
C GLU A 767 -24.91 -17.64 20.00
N PHE A 768 -24.93 -17.93 18.70
CA PHE A 768 -24.05 -18.93 18.12
C PHE A 768 -22.75 -18.27 17.68
N LEU A 769 -21.63 -18.69 18.28
CA LEU A 769 -20.31 -18.14 17.97
C LEU A 769 -19.60 -18.99 16.90
N ASP A 770 -19.50 -18.44 15.69
CA ASP A 770 -18.74 -19.06 14.60
C ASP A 770 -17.22 -19.04 14.86
N SER A 771 -16.44 -19.67 13.98
CA SER A 771 -14.97 -19.71 14.10
C SER A 771 -14.33 -18.32 14.07
N ARG A 772 -14.98 -17.30 13.49
CA ARG A 772 -14.46 -15.93 13.44
C ARG A 772 -14.62 -15.20 14.76
N ALA A 773 -15.38 -15.73 15.72
CA ALA A 773 -15.46 -15.19 17.07
C ALA A 773 -14.22 -15.51 17.92
N PHE A 774 -13.40 -16.49 17.52
CA PHE A 774 -12.25 -16.98 18.29
C PHE A 774 -10.91 -16.65 17.63
N CYS A 775 -9.84 -16.73 18.40
CA CYS A 775 -8.47 -16.73 17.89
C CYS A 775 -8.21 -17.99 17.07
N ARG A 776 -7.28 -17.91 16.12
CA ARG A 776 -7.05 -18.99 15.16
C ARG A 776 -6.43 -20.24 15.79
N ASN A 777 -5.54 -20.06 16.76
CA ASN A 777 -4.73 -21.12 17.36
C ASN A 777 -5.34 -21.74 18.63
N ILE A 778 -6.22 -21.02 19.33
CA ILE A 778 -6.83 -21.47 20.58
C ILE A 778 -8.29 -20.98 20.67
N PRO A 779 -9.17 -21.66 21.43
CA PRO A 779 -10.57 -21.27 21.63
C PRO A 779 -10.74 -20.02 22.53
N HIS A 780 -9.95 -18.97 22.28
CA HIS A 780 -9.99 -17.70 22.99
C HIS A 780 -10.90 -16.70 22.29
N LEU A 781 -11.85 -16.12 23.01
CA LEU A 781 -12.84 -15.18 22.47
C LEU A 781 -12.19 -13.85 22.10
N LYS A 782 -12.47 -13.33 20.90
CA LYS A 782 -11.92 -12.06 20.41
C LYS A 782 -12.68 -10.83 20.92
N GLY A 783 -12.01 -9.68 20.90
CA GLY A 783 -12.45 -8.49 21.65
C GLY A 783 -13.81 -7.95 21.22
N LYS A 784 -14.12 -8.00 19.92
CA LYS A 784 -15.45 -7.59 19.42
C LYS A 784 -16.59 -8.48 19.95
N SER A 785 -16.36 -9.79 20.06
CA SER A 785 -17.35 -10.73 20.58
C SER A 785 -17.48 -10.60 22.11
N ALA A 786 -16.36 -10.37 22.81
CA ALA A 786 -16.33 -10.09 24.23
C ALA A 786 -17.10 -8.79 24.56
N MET A 787 -16.79 -7.69 23.87
CA MET A 787 -17.50 -6.42 24.02
C MET A 787 -19.01 -6.54 23.74
N LYS A 788 -19.41 -7.30 22.71
CA LYS A 788 -20.84 -7.57 22.44
C LYS A 788 -21.52 -8.25 23.64
N LYS A 789 -20.87 -9.25 24.23
CA LYS A 789 -21.39 -9.94 25.43
C LYS A 789 -21.61 -8.95 26.57
N ARG A 790 -20.61 -8.16 26.93
CA ARG A 790 -20.71 -7.13 27.98
C ARG A 790 -21.85 -6.15 27.72
N HIS A 791 -21.96 -5.65 26.49
CA HIS A 791 -23.03 -4.75 26.08
C HIS A 791 -24.44 -5.35 26.23
N LEU A 792 -24.61 -6.64 25.90
CA LEU A 792 -25.89 -7.32 26.09
C LEU A 792 -26.20 -7.49 27.58
N GLU A 793 -25.20 -7.78 28.42
CA GLU A 793 -25.35 -7.86 29.87
C GLU A 793 -25.75 -6.50 30.48
N ILE A 794 -25.14 -5.40 30.04
CA ILE A 794 -25.52 -4.03 30.42
C ILE A 794 -26.98 -3.73 30.04
N LEU A 795 -27.44 -4.25 28.90
CA LEU A 795 -28.83 -4.13 28.45
C LEU A 795 -29.82 -5.04 29.21
N GLY A 796 -29.35 -5.77 30.24
CA GLY A 796 -30.17 -6.61 31.11
C GLY A 796 -30.41 -8.03 30.57
N TYR A 797 -29.60 -8.49 29.61
CA TYR A 797 -29.65 -9.86 29.12
C TYR A 797 -28.74 -10.78 29.93
N ARG A 798 -29.22 -11.99 30.21
CA ARG A 798 -28.35 -13.14 30.50
C ARG A 798 -27.86 -13.72 29.18
N VAL A 799 -26.57 -13.59 28.88
CA VAL A 799 -26.01 -14.03 27.60
C VAL A 799 -25.54 -15.48 27.69
N ILE A 800 -26.01 -16.32 26.78
CA ILE A 800 -25.56 -17.69 26.58
C ILE A 800 -24.90 -17.76 25.20
N GLN A 801 -23.60 -18.01 25.17
CA GLN A 801 -22.86 -18.14 23.93
C GLN A 801 -22.57 -19.62 23.68
N ILE A 802 -22.90 -20.10 22.48
CA ILE A 802 -22.71 -21.48 22.05
C ILE A 802 -21.53 -21.51 21.07
N PRO A 803 -20.34 -21.97 21.48
CA PRO A 803 -19.19 -22.06 20.59
C PRO A 803 -19.39 -23.10 19.50
N HIS A 804 -18.97 -22.79 18.26
CA HIS A 804 -19.07 -23.74 17.16
C HIS A 804 -18.30 -25.05 17.42
N PHE A 805 -17.16 -25.02 18.11
CA PHE A 805 -16.37 -26.22 18.39
C PHE A 805 -17.00 -27.12 19.44
N GLU A 806 -17.78 -26.57 20.39
CA GLU A 806 -18.59 -27.35 21.32
C GLU A 806 -19.79 -27.96 20.60
N TRP A 807 -20.55 -27.14 19.87
CA TRP A 807 -21.76 -27.56 19.14
C TRP A 807 -21.50 -28.68 18.12
N ASN A 808 -20.32 -28.63 17.49
CA ASN A 808 -19.87 -29.62 16.50
C ASN A 808 -19.01 -30.74 17.11
N SER A 809 -18.83 -30.77 18.43
CA SER A 809 -18.06 -31.81 19.10
C SER A 809 -18.72 -33.18 18.99
N MET A 810 -17.92 -34.24 19.15
CA MET A 810 -18.44 -35.61 19.19
C MET A 810 -19.43 -35.84 20.34
N ALA A 811 -19.28 -35.11 21.45
CA ALA A 811 -20.17 -35.18 22.61
C ALA A 811 -21.59 -34.69 22.26
N LEU A 812 -21.72 -33.75 21.33
CA LEU A 812 -23.01 -33.21 20.86
C LEU A 812 -23.40 -33.76 19.48
N SER A 813 -23.05 -35.02 19.19
CA SER A 813 -23.34 -35.66 17.89
C SER A 813 -24.81 -36.05 17.71
N THR A 814 -25.52 -36.42 18.78
CA THR A 814 -26.94 -36.79 18.76
C THR A 814 -27.86 -35.59 19.00
N LYS A 815 -29.13 -35.71 18.58
CA LYS A 815 -30.13 -34.66 18.82
C LYS A 815 -30.39 -34.49 20.32
N GLU A 816 -30.49 -35.60 21.04
CA GLU A 816 -30.77 -35.65 22.48
C GLU A 816 -29.67 -34.95 23.27
N ALA A 817 -28.39 -35.24 22.98
CA ALA A 817 -27.26 -34.59 23.64
C ALA A 817 -27.24 -33.07 23.42
N ARG A 818 -27.56 -32.61 22.20
CA ARG A 818 -27.69 -31.17 21.91
C ARG A 818 -28.86 -30.52 22.65
N MET A 819 -29.99 -31.21 22.76
CA MET A 819 -31.13 -30.71 23.52
C MET A 819 -30.84 -30.64 25.01
N ASP A 820 -30.15 -31.64 25.57
CA ASP A 820 -29.72 -31.65 26.96
C ASP A 820 -28.71 -30.53 27.24
N TYR A 821 -27.74 -30.31 26.36
CA TYR A 821 -26.83 -29.17 26.43
C TYR A 821 -27.59 -27.83 26.46
N LEU A 822 -28.56 -27.63 25.56
CA LEU A 822 -29.37 -26.41 25.55
C LEU A 822 -30.19 -26.24 26.84
N ARG A 823 -30.76 -27.34 27.38
CA ARG A 823 -31.46 -27.32 28.69
C ARG A 823 -30.51 -26.93 29.82
N GLU A 824 -29.33 -27.53 29.87
CA GLU A 824 -28.31 -27.25 30.87
C GLU A 824 -27.89 -25.77 30.80
N CYS A 825 -27.62 -25.24 29.60
CA CYS A 825 -27.28 -23.83 29.42
C CYS A 825 -28.40 -22.89 29.90
N ILE A 826 -29.66 -23.17 29.54
CA ILE A 826 -30.80 -22.29 29.81
C ILE A 826 -31.25 -22.38 31.26
N PHE A 827 -31.45 -23.58 31.79
CA PHE A 827 -32.06 -23.81 33.10
C PHE A 827 -31.04 -24.07 34.22
N GLY A 828 -29.80 -24.45 33.90
CA GLY A 828 -28.76 -24.77 34.90
C GLY A 828 -28.95 -26.13 35.57
N GLU A 829 -29.76 -27.01 34.99
CA GLU A 829 -29.98 -28.37 35.51
C GLU A 829 -28.83 -29.29 35.06
N GLY A 830 -27.85 -29.47 35.94
CA GLY A 830 -26.86 -30.54 35.81
C GLY A 830 -27.53 -31.91 35.99
N LYS A 831 -27.05 -32.92 35.25
CA LYS A 831 -27.51 -34.31 35.26
C LYS A 831 -27.93 -34.77 36.67
N SER A 832 -29.23 -35.08 36.83
CA SER A 832 -29.72 -35.93 37.93
C SER A 832 -29.37 -37.39 37.68
#